data_AF-A0A3B8TYV4-F1
#
_entry.id   AF-A0A3B8TYV4-F1
#
_cell.length_a   1.000
_cell.length_b   1.000
_cell.length_c   1.000
_cell.angle_alpha   90.00
_cell.angle_beta   90.00
_cell.angle_gamma   90.00
#
_symmetry.space_group_name_H-M   'P 1'
#
loop_
_entity.id
_entity.type
_entity.pdbx_description
1 polymer ?
#
loop_
_entity_poly.entity_id
_entity_poly.type
_entity_poly.pdbx_seq_one_letter_code
_entity_poly.pdbx_strand_id
1 'polypeptide(L)'
;ADPTADSGASSGQPSSNSHSTKHTYTIVGIAHSPVYISRTRENSSVGNGSVNGFVVLPKDCFVRKIYSQIYLELEGLSKYNCYRDKTYEEKVDAFIEDIEPLAKERAAIRREQVSQEATFTDMMAALIQGIAESGSGGGGALSGMLTDSGEWFILGRDTIRSYVEFSEDSDRMSDLADVFPLIFFLVAALSSLTSMTRMVEDHRSEIGTLKALGFSTPAISIKYIGYALAASLVGGGAGLIFGWIALPSLIYYEWGILYLLPRLEVSISPVVALYSLGAAVLATAGAAFAACYATLRSKPAELLRPRAPKPGKRIFLERIPFIWKHLSFIQKVSVRNLFRYKKRFWMTIVGIAGCTALLATGYGLRDSIFDVLKWQFDDLMPYSASVSISSDLTPSDRAELMRELEAEPGIESFMGCYERSVSVRTDEGTVDNVILQASSAWSVPADDSASDAKKETDGNSAPAGGDSAQEAKASSDVPGATDFHSVAQDYICLYPRADGLRRYGKVGDLPHLAPTDGTIIIDEKMSDILGIKEGDQVTLLDSDEKEYQAVVGGICENYVNHHIYMTSSYYKMIFSESPHDNLLLVKTVTAPESGAAQSGDAAPEADLSSEAIADRVSRLNGVITYSRIGELRDRFNESMQSLDIVVWIIISAAAALAFLVLFNLTNINVTERLRELATLKVLGFYDGETASYVYRENIFLTLMGALAGLFLGKWLHRWLIGTIEMDYMIFGRGLHGRSYLYAVVLTVLFSLSVNFFSYFYIRKIDMVESLKSVE
;
A
#
# COMPACT_ATOMS: atom_id res chain seq x y z
N ALA A 1 -10.50 -44.53 10.79
CA ALA A 1 -9.92 -45.31 11.89
C ALA A 1 -10.34 -46.75 11.72
N ASP A 2 -9.40 -47.64 11.43
CA ASP A 2 -9.57 -49.10 11.49
C ASP A 2 -8.56 -49.59 12.53
N PRO A 3 -8.98 -50.20 13.65
CA PRO A 3 -8.10 -50.46 14.78
C PRO A 3 -7.55 -51.88 14.73
N THR A 4 -6.83 -52.29 13.67
CA THR A 4 -6.05 -53.55 13.71
C THR A 4 -4.95 -53.60 12.64
N ALA A 5 -3.74 -53.18 13.01
CA ALA A 5 -2.40 -53.55 12.49
C ALA A 5 -1.46 -52.42 12.96
N ASP A 6 -0.40 -52.61 13.73
CA ASP A 6 0.64 -53.61 13.54
C ASP A 6 1.40 -53.81 14.87
N SER A 7 1.78 -55.05 15.12
CA SER A 7 2.54 -55.49 16.30
C SER A 7 3.99 -55.73 15.92
N GLY A 8 4.91 -54.89 16.39
CA GLY A 8 6.34 -55.13 16.22
C GLY A 8 7.23 -53.95 16.55
N ALA A 9 7.41 -53.64 17.83
CA ALA A 9 8.46 -52.73 18.30
C ALA A 9 9.42 -53.47 19.24
N SER A 10 10.67 -53.64 18.79
CA SER A 10 11.80 -54.01 19.63
C SER A 10 12.21 -52.82 20.51
N SER A 11 12.60 -53.14 21.73
CA SER A 11 13.04 -52.27 22.82
C SER A 11 13.99 -51.12 22.44
N GLY A 12 13.52 -49.89 22.67
CA GLY A 12 14.31 -48.67 22.83
C GLY A 12 13.53 -47.72 23.73
N GLN A 13 14.16 -47.16 24.76
CA GLN A 13 13.51 -46.28 25.73
C GLN A 13 12.89 -45.04 25.05
N PRO A 14 11.71 -44.57 25.51
CA PRO A 14 11.09 -43.38 24.94
C PRO A 14 11.75 -42.11 25.49
N SER A 15 12.33 -41.31 24.60
CA SER A 15 12.64 -39.90 24.85
C SER A 15 11.34 -39.09 24.85
N SER A 16 11.12 -38.31 25.92
CA SER A 16 9.96 -37.44 26.09
C SER A 16 10.00 -36.24 25.14
N ASN A 17 8.82 -35.87 24.64
CA ASN A 17 8.48 -34.68 23.84
C ASN A 17 8.76 -34.72 22.33
N SER A 18 8.06 -35.61 21.62
CA SER A 18 7.30 -35.25 20.40
C SER A 18 6.38 -36.41 19.98
N HIS A 19 5.16 -36.48 20.52
CA HIS A 19 4.14 -37.35 19.92
C HIS A 19 3.55 -36.68 18.68
N SER A 20 4.26 -36.73 17.55
CA SER A 20 3.60 -36.68 16.24
C SER A 20 2.93 -38.03 16.04
N THR A 21 1.73 -38.22 16.60
CA THR A 21 0.88 -39.34 16.20
C THR A 21 0.43 -39.07 14.77
N LYS A 22 1.11 -39.69 13.81
CA LYS A 22 0.73 -39.62 12.40
C LYS A 22 -0.61 -40.31 12.22
N HIS A 23 -1.68 -39.52 12.10
CA HIS A 23 -3.00 -40.01 11.76
C HIS A 23 -3.20 -39.91 10.24
N THR A 24 -3.63 -41.00 9.62
CA THR A 24 -3.98 -41.02 8.19
C THR A 24 -5.48 -40.88 8.04
N TYR A 25 -5.92 -39.90 7.24
CA TYR A 25 -7.33 -39.65 6.94
C TYR A 25 -7.59 -39.80 5.43
N THR A 26 -8.75 -40.34 5.07
CA THR A 26 -9.22 -40.36 3.67
C THR A 26 -10.00 -39.09 3.38
N ILE A 27 -9.64 -38.37 2.31
CA ILE A 27 -10.40 -37.20 1.85
C ILE A 27 -11.72 -37.69 1.24
N VAL A 28 -12.84 -37.33 1.88
CA VAL A 28 -14.20 -37.75 1.46
C VAL A 28 -14.96 -36.68 0.68
N GLY A 29 -14.44 -35.45 0.62
CA GLY A 29 -15.07 -34.35 -0.09
C GLY A 29 -14.29 -33.05 0.06
N ILE A 30 -14.71 -32.04 -0.70
CA ILE A 30 -14.19 -30.67 -0.67
C ILE A 30 -15.39 -29.76 -0.44
N ALA A 31 -15.26 -28.75 0.43
CA ALA A 31 -16.31 -27.81 0.75
C ALA A 31 -15.79 -26.36 0.69
N HIS A 32 -16.71 -25.41 0.44
CA HIS A 32 -16.43 -23.99 0.58
C HIS A 32 -16.70 -23.58 2.03
N SER A 33 -15.68 -23.08 2.72
CA SER A 33 -15.84 -22.50 4.06
C SER A 33 -16.09 -21.01 3.94
N PRO A 34 -17.17 -20.47 4.54
CA PRO A 34 -17.37 -19.03 4.58
C PRO A 34 -16.34 -18.33 5.47
N VAL A 35 -15.71 -19.04 6.42
CA VAL A 35 -14.77 -18.46 7.40
C VAL A 35 -13.45 -18.01 6.76
N TYR A 36 -13.08 -18.59 5.62
CA TYR A 36 -11.81 -18.31 4.94
C TYR A 36 -12.06 -17.95 3.48
N ILE A 37 -12.34 -16.67 3.25
CA ILE A 37 -12.58 -16.15 1.89
C ILE A 37 -11.28 -15.85 1.13
N SER A 38 -10.20 -15.56 1.84
CA SER A 38 -8.87 -15.34 1.24
C SER A 38 -8.23 -16.67 0.83
N ARG A 39 -7.57 -16.66 -0.33
CA ARG A 39 -6.72 -17.77 -0.82
C ARG A 39 -5.36 -17.74 -0.15
N THR A 40 -4.89 -16.56 0.24
CA THR A 40 -3.76 -16.40 1.16
C THR A 40 -4.24 -16.76 2.56
N ARG A 41 -3.45 -17.56 3.28
CA ARG A 41 -3.83 -18.07 4.59
C ARG A 41 -2.89 -17.54 5.66
N GLU A 42 -3.39 -17.55 6.89
CA GLU A 42 -2.63 -17.16 8.06
C GLU A 42 -1.41 -18.05 8.27
N ASN A 43 -0.42 -17.51 8.96
CA ASN A 43 0.77 -18.27 9.33
C ASN A 43 0.42 -19.25 10.46
N SER A 44 1.12 -20.38 10.51
CA SER A 44 1.04 -21.34 11.61
C SER A 44 2.28 -21.24 12.50
N SER A 45 2.11 -21.51 13.79
CA SER A 45 3.21 -21.78 14.71
C SER A 45 3.73 -23.23 14.62
N VAL A 46 3.28 -23.99 13.63
CA VAL A 46 3.61 -25.41 13.46
C VAL A 46 4.19 -25.64 12.06
N GLY A 47 5.36 -26.29 12.01
CA GLY A 47 6.03 -26.65 10.76
C GLY A 47 6.74 -25.46 10.11
N ASN A 48 6.67 -25.34 8.79
CA ASN A 48 7.26 -24.23 8.03
C ASN A 48 6.47 -22.91 8.16
N GLY A 49 5.45 -22.89 9.01
CA GLY A 49 4.60 -21.74 9.27
C GLY A 49 3.64 -21.32 8.17
N SER A 50 3.51 -22.08 7.07
CA SER A 50 2.51 -21.82 6.03
C SER A 50 1.29 -22.71 6.19
N VAL A 51 0.08 -22.14 6.16
CA VAL A 51 -1.16 -22.92 6.14
C VAL A 51 -1.67 -23.05 4.70
N ASN A 52 -1.65 -24.26 4.12
CA ASN A 52 -2.13 -24.45 2.75
C ASN A 52 -3.63 -24.79 2.68
N GLY A 53 -4.24 -25.18 3.79
CA GLY A 53 -5.64 -25.59 3.83
C GLY A 53 -6.15 -25.93 5.22
N PHE A 54 -7.47 -26.01 5.35
CA PHE A 54 -8.15 -26.46 6.57
C PHE A 54 -8.83 -27.79 6.30
N VAL A 55 -8.82 -28.67 7.30
CA VAL A 55 -9.53 -29.95 7.26
C VAL A 55 -10.64 -29.92 8.30
N VAL A 56 -11.83 -30.33 7.90
CA VAL A 56 -12.96 -30.52 8.83
C VAL A 56 -13.04 -32.00 9.16
N LEU A 57 -12.95 -32.33 10.44
CA LEU A 57 -13.03 -33.70 10.95
C LEU A 57 -14.31 -33.90 11.76
N PRO A 58 -14.93 -35.10 11.72
CA PRO A 58 -16.02 -35.45 12.62
C PRO A 58 -15.61 -35.33 14.10
N LYS A 59 -16.56 -34.99 14.97
CA LYS A 59 -16.33 -34.85 16.42
C LYS A 59 -15.64 -36.07 17.03
N ASP A 60 -15.97 -37.27 16.57
CA ASP A 60 -15.42 -38.53 17.08
C ASP A 60 -13.91 -38.69 16.85
N CYS A 61 -13.30 -37.84 16.01
CA CYS A 61 -11.85 -37.79 15.82
C CYS A 61 -11.12 -37.00 16.93
N PHE A 62 -11.83 -36.27 17.79
CA PHE A 62 -11.24 -35.45 18.85
C PHE A 62 -11.34 -36.15 20.20
N VAL A 63 -10.22 -36.22 20.93
CA VAL A 63 -10.17 -36.73 22.31
C VAL A 63 -10.84 -35.75 23.29
N ARG A 64 -10.81 -34.45 22.96
CA ARG A 64 -11.48 -33.40 23.75
C ARG A 64 -13.00 -33.57 23.68
N LYS A 65 -13.63 -33.72 24.85
CA LYS A 65 -15.09 -33.82 24.98
C LYS A 65 -15.82 -32.47 24.96
N ILE A 66 -15.08 -31.37 25.00
CA ILE A 66 -15.59 -30.01 25.19
C ILE A 66 -15.38 -29.21 23.91
N TYR A 67 -16.37 -28.41 23.53
CA TYR A 67 -16.25 -27.47 22.41
C TYR A 67 -15.36 -26.28 22.79
N SER A 68 -14.43 -25.93 21.92
CA SER A 68 -13.51 -24.80 22.10
C SER A 68 -14.02 -23.49 21.49
N GLN A 69 -15.04 -23.55 20.64
CA GLN A 69 -15.60 -22.39 19.95
C GLN A 69 -17.10 -22.57 19.75
N ILE A 70 -17.84 -21.47 19.78
CA ILE A 70 -19.27 -21.41 19.48
C ILE A 70 -19.46 -20.30 18.44
N TYR A 71 -20.16 -20.61 17.35
CA TYR A 71 -20.57 -19.61 16.37
C TYR A 71 -21.99 -19.15 16.70
N LEU A 72 -22.19 -17.84 16.79
CA LEU A 72 -23.48 -17.23 17.11
C LEU A 72 -24.00 -16.51 15.86
N GLU A 73 -25.28 -16.75 15.54
CA GLU A 73 -26.01 -16.01 14.52
C GLU A 73 -27.01 -15.09 15.22
N LEU A 74 -26.89 -13.78 14.98
CA LEU A 74 -27.78 -12.78 15.57
C LEU A 74 -29.03 -12.59 14.71
N GLU A 75 -30.19 -12.67 15.36
CA GLU A 75 -31.48 -12.64 14.69
C GLU A 75 -31.72 -11.31 13.96
N GLY A 76 -32.15 -11.40 12.70
CA GLY A 76 -32.55 -10.24 11.91
C GLY A 76 -31.41 -9.35 11.40
N LEU A 77 -30.14 -9.74 11.60
CA LEU A 77 -28.98 -9.01 11.05
C LEU A 77 -28.65 -9.37 9.60
N SER A 78 -29.09 -10.52 9.10
CA SER A 78 -28.79 -11.01 7.74
C SER A 78 -29.27 -10.10 6.60
N LYS A 79 -30.15 -9.12 6.89
CA LYS A 79 -30.66 -8.13 5.93
C LYS A 79 -29.75 -6.91 5.73
N TYR A 80 -28.79 -6.70 6.63
CA TYR A 80 -27.85 -5.58 6.56
C TYR A 80 -26.55 -6.02 5.89
N ASN A 81 -25.88 -5.10 5.19
CA ASN A 81 -24.55 -5.35 4.66
C ASN A 81 -23.51 -5.22 5.80
N CYS A 82 -22.78 -6.31 6.09
CA CYS A 82 -21.83 -6.35 7.19
C CYS A 82 -20.58 -5.47 7.04
N TYR A 83 -20.37 -4.86 5.87
CA TYR A 83 -19.25 -3.95 5.60
C TYR A 83 -19.69 -2.49 5.38
N ARG A 84 -20.98 -2.24 5.10
CA ARG A 84 -21.45 -0.90 4.70
C ARG A 84 -22.52 -0.30 5.61
N ASP A 85 -23.33 -1.13 6.26
CA ASP A 85 -24.39 -0.63 7.13
C ASP A 85 -23.87 -0.45 8.55
N LYS A 86 -23.73 0.80 9.00
CA LYS A 86 -23.40 1.12 10.41
C LYS A 86 -24.34 0.46 11.41
N THR A 87 -25.61 0.28 11.05
CA THR A 87 -26.60 -0.39 11.90
C THR A 87 -26.27 -1.87 12.14
N TYR A 88 -25.50 -2.53 11.27
CA TYR A 88 -25.00 -3.87 11.53
C TYR A 88 -23.96 -3.83 12.65
N GLU A 89 -22.95 -2.97 12.50
CA GLU A 89 -21.85 -2.77 13.45
C GLU A 89 -22.37 -2.38 14.84
N GLU A 90 -23.17 -1.31 14.93
CA GLU A 90 -23.78 -0.84 16.20
C GLU A 90 -24.56 -1.94 16.95
N LYS A 91 -25.20 -2.87 16.22
CA LYS A 91 -25.95 -3.98 16.82
C LYS A 91 -25.07 -5.16 17.23
N VAL A 92 -23.98 -5.40 16.50
CA VAL A 92 -22.98 -6.40 16.87
C VAL A 92 -22.24 -5.92 18.11
N ASP A 93 -21.80 -4.68 18.13
CA ASP A 93 -21.08 -4.08 19.28
C ASP A 93 -21.94 -4.08 20.54
N ALA A 94 -23.20 -3.65 20.43
CA ALA A 94 -24.13 -3.73 21.56
C ALA A 94 -24.32 -5.17 22.08
N PHE A 95 -24.32 -6.17 21.19
CA PHE A 95 -24.40 -7.57 21.60
C PHE A 95 -23.10 -8.07 22.25
N ILE A 96 -21.94 -7.59 21.76
CA ILE A 96 -20.63 -7.89 22.35
C ILE A 96 -20.56 -7.32 23.78
N GLU A 97 -20.98 -6.07 23.98
CA GLU A 97 -21.06 -5.44 25.30
C GLU A 97 -21.98 -6.23 26.26
N ASP A 98 -23.10 -6.76 25.76
CA ASP A 98 -24.04 -7.56 26.55
C ASP A 98 -23.49 -8.94 26.94
N ILE A 99 -22.67 -9.57 26.07
CA ILE A 99 -22.16 -10.94 26.29
C ILE A 99 -20.83 -10.97 27.03
N GLU A 100 -20.06 -9.89 27.02
CA GLU A 100 -18.75 -9.81 27.69
C GLU A 100 -18.79 -10.14 29.19
N PRO A 101 -19.77 -9.65 29.99
CA PRO A 101 -19.89 -10.04 31.40
C PRO A 101 -20.19 -11.54 31.57
N LEU A 102 -21.01 -12.12 30.70
CA LEU A 102 -21.34 -13.55 30.71
C LEU A 102 -20.12 -14.40 30.34
N ALA A 103 -19.28 -13.91 29.42
CA ALA A 103 -18.05 -14.54 29.02
C ALA A 103 -17.05 -14.60 30.19
N LYS A 104 -16.90 -13.49 30.94
CA LYS A 104 -16.08 -13.40 32.17
C LYS A 104 -16.60 -14.34 33.27
N GLU A 105 -17.91 -14.38 33.49
CA GLU A 105 -18.52 -15.31 34.45
C GLU A 105 -18.29 -16.77 34.04
N ARG A 106 -18.49 -17.10 32.77
CA ARG A 106 -18.31 -18.48 32.26
C ARG A 106 -16.86 -18.93 32.32
N ALA A 107 -15.90 -18.03 32.06
CA ALA A 107 -14.47 -18.27 32.28
C ALA A 107 -14.19 -18.65 33.74
N ALA A 108 -14.72 -17.89 34.70
CA ALA A 108 -14.57 -18.18 36.12
C ALA A 108 -15.17 -19.54 36.53
N ILE A 109 -16.38 -19.87 36.03
CA ILE A 109 -16.99 -21.18 36.28
C ILE A 109 -16.15 -22.30 35.68
N ARG A 110 -15.62 -22.13 34.46
CA ARG A 110 -14.81 -23.17 33.83
C ARG A 110 -13.50 -23.37 34.57
N ARG A 111 -12.89 -22.29 35.07
CA ARG A 111 -11.71 -22.34 35.95
C ARG A 111 -11.98 -23.19 37.19
N GLU A 112 -13.11 -22.98 37.85
CA GLU A 112 -13.51 -23.79 39.00
C GLU A 112 -13.73 -25.26 38.60
N GLN A 113 -14.39 -25.53 37.46
CA GLN A 113 -14.61 -26.89 36.96
C GLN A 113 -13.30 -27.61 36.62
N VAL A 114 -12.35 -26.95 35.98
CA VAL A 114 -11.03 -27.54 35.66
C VAL A 114 -10.25 -27.83 36.94
N SER A 115 -10.30 -26.92 37.92
CA SER A 115 -9.70 -27.12 39.24
C SER A 115 -10.31 -28.32 39.98
N GLN A 116 -11.62 -28.56 39.82
CA GLN A 116 -12.31 -29.72 40.40
C GLN A 116 -12.13 -31.03 39.59
N GLU A 117 -12.05 -30.95 38.25
CA GLU A 117 -11.82 -32.07 37.33
C GLU A 117 -10.37 -32.58 37.39
N ALA A 118 -9.42 -31.69 37.69
CA ALA A 118 -8.04 -32.03 38.01
C ALA A 118 -8.02 -32.85 39.30
N THR A 119 -8.30 -34.14 39.17
CA THR A 119 -8.33 -35.07 40.28
C THR A 119 -6.97 -35.13 40.96
N PHE A 120 -6.97 -35.30 42.27
CA PHE A 120 -5.80 -35.54 43.12
C PHE A 120 -4.81 -36.58 42.51
N THR A 121 -5.31 -37.52 41.70
CA THR A 121 -4.51 -38.54 40.99
C THR A 121 -3.68 -37.97 39.83
N ASP A 122 -4.22 -37.06 39.01
CA ASP A 122 -3.49 -36.42 37.91
C ASP A 122 -2.48 -35.39 38.44
N MET A 123 -2.85 -34.70 39.52
CA MET A 123 -1.96 -33.81 40.25
C MET A 123 -0.80 -34.57 40.89
N MET A 124 -1.05 -35.75 41.47
CA MET A 124 -0.02 -36.63 42.00
C MET A 124 0.82 -37.31 40.90
N ALA A 125 0.24 -37.64 39.75
CA ALA A 125 0.99 -38.19 38.61
C ALA A 125 1.94 -37.14 38.02
N ALA A 126 1.49 -35.89 37.85
CA ALA A 126 2.32 -34.77 37.43
C ALA A 126 3.38 -34.40 38.49
N LEU A 127 3.04 -34.48 39.79
CA LEU A 127 4.00 -34.28 40.88
C LEU A 127 5.06 -35.40 40.91
N ILE A 128 4.66 -36.66 40.73
CA ILE A 128 5.57 -37.81 40.68
C ILE A 128 6.47 -37.75 39.44
N GLN A 129 5.95 -37.31 38.29
CA GLN A 129 6.70 -37.15 37.05
C GLN A 129 7.66 -35.95 37.13
N GLY A 130 7.22 -34.81 37.68
CA GLY A 130 8.06 -33.65 37.93
C GLY A 130 9.15 -33.89 38.98
N ILE A 131 8.90 -34.73 40.00
CA ILE A 131 9.93 -35.16 40.97
C ILE A 131 10.92 -36.17 40.36
N ALA A 132 10.48 -36.97 39.38
CA ALA A 132 11.34 -37.93 38.67
C ALA A 132 12.22 -37.28 37.60
N GLU A 133 11.75 -36.22 36.94
CA GLU A 133 12.47 -35.51 35.87
C GLU A 133 13.30 -34.32 36.38
N SER A 134 12.89 -33.69 37.50
CA SER A 134 13.60 -32.56 38.10
C SER A 134 13.98 -32.89 39.53
N GLY A 135 15.26 -33.24 39.75
CA GLY A 135 15.81 -33.31 41.10
C GLY A 135 15.57 -31.99 41.84
N SER A 136 14.61 -32.01 42.77
CA SER A 136 14.18 -30.92 43.68
C SER A 136 13.71 -29.60 43.03
N GLY A 137 12.40 -29.31 43.11
CA GLY A 137 11.90 -27.93 43.01
C GLY A 137 10.56 -27.67 42.29
N GLY A 138 9.90 -28.67 41.70
CA GLY A 138 8.79 -28.47 40.75
C GLY A 138 7.42 -28.00 41.28
N GLY A 139 7.29 -27.52 42.51
CA GLY A 139 5.99 -27.13 43.09
C GLY A 139 5.39 -25.82 42.56
N GLY A 140 6.22 -24.90 42.07
CA GLY A 140 5.78 -23.55 41.63
C GLY A 140 5.19 -23.49 40.22
N ALA A 141 5.68 -24.31 39.29
CA ALA A 141 5.31 -24.25 37.87
C ALA A 141 3.86 -24.70 37.59
N LEU A 142 3.35 -25.68 38.36
CA LEU A 142 1.97 -26.15 38.23
C LEU A 142 0.95 -25.13 38.75
N SER A 143 1.31 -24.35 39.77
CA SER A 143 0.45 -23.28 40.30
C SER A 143 0.36 -22.09 39.33
N GLY A 144 1.41 -21.83 38.54
CA GLY A 144 1.44 -20.87 37.44
C GLY A 144 0.55 -21.30 36.25
N MET A 145 0.67 -22.56 35.82
CA MET A 145 -0.16 -23.12 34.72
C MET A 145 -1.67 -23.17 35.04
N LEU A 146 -2.04 -23.19 36.33
CA LEU A 146 -3.43 -23.13 36.77
C LEU A 146 -3.92 -21.70 37.04
N THR A 147 -3.03 -20.70 37.14
CA THR A 147 -3.43 -19.31 37.45
C THR A 147 -3.88 -18.53 36.20
N ASP A 148 -3.32 -18.79 35.02
CA ASP A 148 -3.75 -18.16 33.74
C ASP A 148 -4.94 -18.89 33.07
N SER A 149 -5.81 -19.46 33.88
CA SER A 149 -6.80 -20.43 33.43
C SER A 149 -8.04 -19.78 32.80
N GLY A 150 -8.03 -19.70 31.47
CA GLY A 150 -9.20 -19.69 30.58
C GLY A 150 -9.89 -18.34 30.41
N GLU A 151 -9.72 -17.74 29.23
CA GLU A 151 -10.44 -16.56 28.77
C GLU A 151 -11.39 -16.91 27.62
N TRP A 152 -12.51 -16.20 27.55
CA TRP A 152 -13.39 -16.25 26.39
C TRP A 152 -13.07 -15.07 25.48
N PHE A 153 -12.60 -15.38 24.27
CA PHE A 153 -12.43 -14.38 23.22
C PHE A 153 -13.75 -14.22 22.46
N ILE A 154 -14.29 -13.01 22.46
CA ILE A 154 -15.44 -12.64 21.64
C ILE A 154 -14.88 -12.08 20.34
N LEU A 155 -15.09 -12.82 19.26
CA LEU A 155 -14.49 -12.54 17.96
C LEU A 155 -15.60 -12.18 16.96
N GLY A 156 -15.64 -10.91 16.57
CA GLY A 156 -16.48 -10.43 15.48
C GLY A 156 -15.84 -10.68 14.10
N ARG A 157 -16.51 -10.28 13.02
CA ARG A 157 -15.97 -10.44 11.66
C ARG A 157 -14.76 -9.54 11.39
N ASP A 158 -14.73 -8.41 12.07
CA ASP A 158 -13.63 -7.43 12.20
C ASP A 158 -12.37 -8.01 12.86
N THR A 159 -12.47 -9.15 13.54
CA THR A 159 -11.30 -9.84 14.12
C THR A 159 -10.73 -10.93 13.21
N ILE A 160 -11.49 -11.36 12.20
CA ILE A 160 -11.06 -12.41 11.27
C ILE A 160 -10.32 -11.75 10.11
N ARG A 161 -9.00 -11.98 10.05
CA ARG A 161 -8.09 -11.37 9.09
C ARG A 161 -8.60 -11.40 7.65
N SER A 162 -9.09 -12.54 7.16
CA SER A 162 -9.54 -12.63 5.76
C SER A 162 -10.76 -11.76 5.41
N TYR A 163 -11.61 -11.44 6.40
CA TYR A 163 -12.71 -10.50 6.21
C TYR A 163 -12.26 -9.05 6.34
N VAL A 164 -11.29 -8.77 7.22
CA VAL A 164 -10.66 -7.45 7.35
C VAL A 164 -9.92 -7.09 6.06
N GLU A 165 -9.06 -7.98 5.55
CA GLU A 165 -8.34 -7.79 4.28
C GLU A 165 -9.29 -7.49 3.12
N PHE A 166 -10.40 -8.22 3.02
CA PHE A 166 -11.42 -7.97 2.01
C PHE A 166 -12.14 -6.62 2.20
N SER A 167 -12.44 -6.24 3.45
CA SER A 167 -13.03 -4.92 3.75
C SER A 167 -12.09 -3.81 3.32
N GLU A 168 -10.83 -3.89 3.73
CA GLU A 168 -9.82 -2.88 3.42
C GLU A 168 -9.57 -2.77 1.91
N ASP A 169 -9.47 -3.90 1.19
CA ASP A 169 -9.35 -3.91 -0.28
C ASP A 169 -10.57 -3.26 -0.94
N SER A 170 -11.77 -3.46 -0.38
CA SER A 170 -13.01 -2.83 -0.84
C SER A 170 -13.04 -1.32 -0.54
N ASP A 171 -12.57 -0.91 0.63
CA ASP A 171 -12.52 0.50 1.03
C ASP A 171 -11.49 1.27 0.18
N ARG A 172 -10.31 0.68 -0.07
CA ARG A 172 -9.32 1.20 -1.03
C ARG A 172 -9.91 1.41 -2.42
N MET A 173 -10.73 0.45 -2.88
CA MET A 173 -11.42 0.58 -4.16
C MET A 173 -12.48 1.69 -4.13
N SER A 174 -13.15 1.90 -3.00
CA SER A 174 -14.10 3.00 -2.79
C SER A 174 -13.41 4.36 -2.82
N ASP A 175 -12.28 4.52 -2.13
CA ASP A 175 -11.53 5.78 -2.07
C ASP A 175 -11.02 6.19 -3.46
N LEU A 176 -10.49 5.23 -4.23
CA LEU A 176 -10.13 5.46 -5.63
C LEU A 176 -11.36 5.87 -6.45
N ALA A 177 -12.49 5.19 -6.26
CA ALA A 177 -13.73 5.48 -6.98
C ALA A 177 -14.31 6.87 -6.66
N ASP A 178 -14.04 7.45 -5.50
CA ASP A 178 -14.51 8.79 -5.13
C ASP A 178 -13.64 9.91 -5.72
N VAL A 179 -12.33 9.69 -5.86
CA VAL A 179 -11.40 10.72 -6.34
C VAL A 179 -11.46 10.94 -7.86
N PHE A 180 -11.44 9.86 -8.65
CA PHE A 180 -11.29 9.97 -10.11
C PHE A 180 -12.47 10.62 -10.86
N PRO A 181 -13.75 10.40 -10.50
CA PRO A 181 -14.87 11.01 -11.20
C PRO A 181 -14.79 12.53 -11.26
N LEU A 182 -14.34 13.19 -10.18
CA LEU A 182 -14.17 14.64 -10.15
C LEU A 182 -13.24 15.13 -11.25
N ILE A 183 -12.09 14.46 -11.42
CA ILE A 183 -11.09 14.83 -12.42
C ILE A 183 -11.63 14.57 -13.83
N PHE A 184 -12.27 13.42 -14.04
CA PHE A 184 -12.88 13.08 -15.34
C PHE A 184 -13.99 14.06 -15.73
N PHE A 185 -14.87 14.45 -14.79
CA PHE A 185 -15.91 15.45 -15.04
C PHE A 185 -15.33 16.84 -15.33
N LEU A 186 -14.26 17.25 -14.64
CA LEU A 186 -13.60 18.54 -14.90
C LEU A 186 -13.01 18.58 -16.32
N VAL A 187 -12.32 17.52 -16.73
CA VAL A 187 -11.75 17.43 -18.08
C VAL A 187 -12.85 17.32 -19.14
N ALA A 188 -13.92 16.57 -18.88
CA ALA A 188 -15.08 16.49 -19.76
C ALA A 188 -15.79 17.85 -19.92
N ALA A 189 -15.96 18.60 -18.82
CA ALA A 189 -16.51 19.96 -18.84
C ALA A 189 -15.64 20.90 -19.67
N LEU A 190 -14.31 20.83 -19.51
CA LEU A 190 -13.37 21.63 -20.30
C LEU A 190 -13.47 21.29 -21.80
N SER A 191 -13.52 20.01 -22.16
CA SER A 191 -13.65 19.54 -23.55
C SER A 191 -15.02 19.88 -24.17
N SER A 192 -16.09 19.84 -23.36
CA SER A 192 -17.41 20.32 -23.77
C SER A 192 -17.38 21.83 -24.00
N LEU A 193 -16.78 22.60 -23.08
CA LEU A 193 -16.68 24.05 -23.18
C LEU A 193 -15.95 24.49 -24.46
N THR A 194 -14.84 23.84 -24.82
CA THR A 194 -14.10 24.13 -26.07
C THR A 194 -14.98 23.91 -27.30
N SER A 195 -15.63 22.74 -27.36
CA SER A 195 -16.42 22.28 -28.50
C SER A 195 -17.68 23.13 -28.67
N MET A 196 -18.38 23.45 -27.57
CA MET A 196 -19.58 24.27 -27.58
C MET A 196 -19.28 25.72 -27.93
N THR A 197 -18.19 26.29 -27.39
CA THR A 197 -17.76 27.64 -27.77
C THR A 197 -17.51 27.70 -29.27
N ARG A 198 -16.86 26.68 -29.84
CA ARG A 198 -16.58 26.60 -31.27
C ARG A 198 -17.87 26.53 -32.10
N MET A 199 -18.78 25.63 -31.76
CA MET A 199 -20.04 25.46 -32.50
C MET A 199 -20.89 26.74 -32.50
N VAL A 200 -20.99 27.42 -31.35
CA VAL A 200 -21.72 28.70 -31.23
C VAL A 200 -21.04 29.81 -32.03
N GLU A 201 -19.70 29.80 -32.10
CA GLU A 201 -18.94 30.73 -32.93
C GLU A 201 -19.08 30.47 -34.44
N ASP A 202 -19.17 29.22 -34.86
CA ASP A 202 -19.38 28.86 -36.27
C ASP A 202 -20.80 29.27 -36.75
N HIS A 203 -21.81 29.16 -35.88
CA HIS A 203 -23.18 29.63 -36.16
C HIS A 203 -23.41 31.11 -35.79
N ARG A 204 -22.36 31.90 -35.60
CA ARG A 204 -22.45 33.27 -35.08
C ARG A 204 -23.30 34.20 -35.96
N SER A 205 -23.20 34.07 -37.29
CA SER A 205 -24.00 34.87 -38.22
C SER A 205 -25.49 34.50 -38.14
N GLU A 206 -25.82 33.22 -38.03
CA GLU A 206 -27.21 32.76 -37.83
C GLU A 206 -27.80 33.33 -36.53
N ILE A 207 -27.03 33.28 -35.43
CA ILE A 207 -27.41 33.85 -34.13
C ILE A 207 -27.62 35.37 -34.26
N GLY A 208 -26.75 36.07 -35.00
CA GLY A 208 -26.87 37.50 -35.28
C GLY A 208 -28.17 37.86 -36.00
N THR A 209 -28.53 37.09 -37.03
CA THR A 209 -29.76 37.26 -37.80
C THR A 209 -30.99 37.01 -36.93
N LEU A 210 -31.03 35.91 -36.17
CA LEU A 210 -32.14 35.62 -35.26
C LEU A 210 -32.33 36.73 -34.21
N LYS A 211 -31.23 37.25 -33.65
CA LYS A 211 -31.29 38.34 -32.68
C LYS A 211 -31.75 39.66 -33.32
N ALA A 212 -31.38 39.91 -34.58
CA ALA A 212 -31.87 41.06 -35.35
C ALA A 212 -33.37 40.94 -35.69
N LEU A 213 -33.87 39.73 -35.90
CA LEU A 213 -35.29 39.41 -36.10
C LEU A 213 -36.11 39.49 -34.80
N GLY A 214 -35.49 39.78 -33.65
CA GLY A 214 -36.18 39.97 -32.37
C GLY A 214 -36.34 38.71 -31.52
N PHE A 215 -35.70 37.59 -31.87
CA PHE A 215 -35.72 36.40 -31.04
C PHE A 215 -35.00 36.65 -29.70
N SER A 216 -35.60 36.17 -28.61
CA SER A 216 -35.03 36.30 -27.27
C SER A 216 -33.80 35.42 -27.10
N THR A 217 -32.87 35.85 -26.26
CA THR A 217 -31.65 35.09 -25.93
C THR A 217 -31.94 33.65 -25.47
N PRO A 218 -32.95 33.38 -24.60
CA PRO A 218 -33.30 32.01 -24.22
C PRO A 218 -33.77 31.17 -25.40
N ALA A 219 -34.58 31.73 -26.30
CA ALA A 219 -35.11 31.03 -27.47
C ALA A 219 -34.00 30.56 -28.43
N ILE A 220 -32.90 31.32 -28.54
CA ILE A 220 -31.75 30.91 -29.34
C ILE A 220 -30.91 29.87 -28.59
N SER A 221 -30.72 30.03 -27.27
CA SER A 221 -29.86 29.16 -26.46
C SER A 221 -30.34 27.71 -26.37
N ILE A 222 -31.65 27.47 -26.46
CA ILE A 222 -32.23 26.12 -26.27
C ILE A 222 -31.76 25.12 -27.34
N LYS A 223 -31.47 25.57 -28.57
CA LYS A 223 -30.92 24.72 -29.64
C LYS A 223 -29.56 24.11 -29.23
N TYR A 224 -28.70 24.93 -28.65
CA TYR A 224 -27.33 24.54 -28.27
C TYR A 224 -27.29 23.75 -26.97
N ILE A 225 -28.06 24.19 -25.97
CA ILE A 225 -28.19 23.47 -24.70
C ILE A 225 -28.86 22.12 -24.92
N GLY A 226 -29.91 22.05 -25.75
CA GLY A 226 -30.58 20.80 -26.12
C GLY A 226 -29.64 19.81 -26.81
N TYR A 227 -28.76 20.29 -27.69
CA TYR A 227 -27.71 19.45 -28.28
C TYR A 227 -26.74 18.89 -27.22
N ALA A 228 -26.26 19.75 -26.31
CA ALA A 228 -25.36 19.33 -25.24
C ALA A 228 -26.02 18.30 -24.30
N LEU A 229 -27.29 18.53 -23.92
CA LEU A 229 -28.09 17.62 -23.10
C LEU A 229 -28.24 16.26 -23.78
N ALA A 230 -28.65 16.23 -25.04
CA ALA A 230 -28.80 14.99 -25.80
C ALA A 230 -27.47 14.22 -25.89
N ALA A 231 -26.37 14.91 -26.20
CA ALA A 231 -25.04 14.31 -26.26
C ALA A 231 -24.62 13.70 -24.91
N SER A 232 -24.86 14.38 -23.79
CA SER A 232 -24.55 13.85 -22.46
C SER A 232 -25.46 12.72 -22.00
N LEU A 233 -26.74 12.73 -22.40
CA LEU A 233 -27.66 11.64 -22.05
C LEU A 233 -27.32 10.36 -22.81
N VAL A 234 -27.04 10.46 -24.11
CA VAL A 234 -26.66 9.30 -24.93
C VAL A 234 -25.28 8.80 -24.53
N GLY A 235 -24.29 9.69 -24.43
CA GLY A 235 -22.92 9.32 -24.04
C GLY A 235 -22.84 8.82 -22.60
N GLY A 236 -23.51 9.50 -21.66
CA GLY A 236 -23.59 9.09 -20.26
C GLY A 236 -24.35 7.78 -20.08
N GLY A 237 -25.47 7.57 -20.80
CA GLY A 237 -26.20 6.30 -20.78
C GLY A 237 -25.39 5.13 -21.33
N ALA A 238 -24.73 5.30 -22.48
CA ALA A 238 -23.84 4.29 -23.05
C ALA A 238 -22.63 4.02 -22.13
N GLY A 239 -22.04 5.07 -21.56
CA GLY A 239 -20.93 4.98 -20.62
C GLY A 239 -21.33 4.28 -19.32
N LEU A 240 -22.54 4.53 -18.81
CA LEU A 240 -23.09 3.81 -17.67
C LEU A 240 -23.27 2.33 -17.97
N ILE A 241 -23.89 1.97 -19.10
CA ILE A 241 -24.06 0.55 -19.48
C ILE A 241 -22.71 -0.15 -19.61
N PHE A 242 -21.75 0.49 -20.29
CA PHE A 242 -20.41 -0.07 -20.45
C PHE A 242 -19.68 -0.20 -19.11
N GLY A 243 -19.62 0.87 -18.32
CA GLY A 243 -18.96 0.88 -17.00
C GLY A 243 -19.58 -0.11 -16.04
N TRP A 244 -20.90 -0.25 -16.07
CA TRP A 244 -21.67 -1.20 -15.27
C TRP A 244 -21.28 -2.66 -15.54
N ILE A 245 -21.04 -3.00 -16.81
CA ILE A 245 -20.77 -4.39 -17.21
C ILE A 245 -19.27 -4.67 -17.17
N ALA A 246 -18.46 -3.79 -17.75
CA ALA A 246 -17.03 -4.01 -17.96
C ALA A 246 -16.20 -3.87 -16.69
N LEU A 247 -16.44 -2.85 -15.86
CA LEU A 247 -15.59 -2.61 -14.68
C LEU A 247 -15.80 -3.67 -13.59
N PRO A 248 -17.03 -4.00 -13.15
CA PRO A 248 -17.23 -5.05 -12.15
C PRO A 248 -16.77 -6.42 -12.61
N SER A 249 -16.95 -6.76 -13.90
CA SER A 249 -16.50 -8.06 -14.42
C SER A 249 -14.98 -8.18 -14.46
N LEU A 250 -14.28 -7.10 -14.84
CA LEU A 250 -12.82 -7.06 -14.83
C LEU A 250 -12.26 -7.14 -13.40
N ILE A 251 -12.79 -6.33 -12.48
CA ILE A 251 -12.33 -6.32 -11.08
C ILE A 251 -12.61 -7.67 -10.41
N TYR A 252 -13.81 -8.23 -10.61
CA TYR A 252 -14.18 -9.51 -10.01
C TYR A 252 -13.32 -10.68 -10.49
N TYR A 253 -12.91 -10.68 -11.77
CA TYR A 253 -12.02 -11.71 -12.31
C TYR A 253 -10.66 -11.71 -11.60
N GLU A 254 -10.09 -10.52 -11.39
CA GLU A 254 -8.79 -10.34 -10.75
C GLU A 254 -8.86 -10.61 -9.24
N TRP A 255 -9.91 -10.14 -8.56
CA TRP A 255 -10.14 -10.49 -7.16
C TRP A 255 -10.34 -11.98 -6.97
N GLY A 256 -10.77 -12.72 -8.00
CA GLY A 256 -10.82 -14.18 -7.98
C GLY A 256 -9.47 -14.88 -7.76
N ILE A 257 -8.35 -14.17 -7.98
CA ILE A 257 -6.97 -14.62 -7.70
C ILE A 257 -6.67 -14.56 -6.19
N LEU A 258 -7.26 -13.61 -5.46
CA LEU A 258 -7.06 -13.43 -4.01
C LEU A 258 -8.18 -14.08 -3.19
N TYR A 259 -9.42 -14.05 -3.68
CA TYR A 259 -10.61 -14.38 -2.91
C TYR A 259 -11.46 -15.48 -3.57
N LEU A 260 -12.08 -16.30 -2.73
CA LEU A 260 -13.07 -17.31 -3.08
C LEU A 260 -14.47 -16.68 -3.10
N LEU A 261 -14.78 -15.93 -4.16
CA LEU A 261 -16.02 -15.18 -4.26
C LEU A 261 -17.18 -16.00 -4.87
N PRO A 262 -18.43 -15.80 -4.40
CA PRO A 262 -19.62 -16.35 -5.02
C PRO A 262 -19.88 -15.65 -6.36
N ARG A 263 -20.60 -16.32 -7.27
CA ARG A 263 -20.88 -15.80 -8.63
C ARG A 263 -21.25 -14.32 -8.61
N LEU A 264 -20.57 -13.53 -9.44
CA LEU A 264 -20.80 -12.10 -9.56
C LEU A 264 -22.27 -11.80 -9.89
N GLU A 265 -22.97 -11.20 -8.94
CA GLU A 265 -24.29 -10.60 -9.14
C GLU A 265 -24.14 -9.11 -9.37
N VAL A 266 -24.33 -8.66 -10.61
CA VAL A 266 -24.17 -7.24 -10.93
C VAL A 266 -25.49 -6.50 -10.65
N SER A 267 -25.62 -5.89 -9.47
CA SER A 267 -26.85 -5.21 -9.03
C SER A 267 -26.91 -3.73 -9.40
N ILE A 268 -27.87 -3.34 -10.25
CA ILE A 268 -28.09 -1.93 -10.62
C ILE A 268 -28.52 -1.07 -9.43
N SER A 269 -27.61 -0.21 -8.93
CA SER A 269 -27.91 0.87 -8.00
C SER A 269 -28.44 2.09 -8.76
N PRO A 270 -29.76 2.37 -8.75
CA PRO A 270 -30.34 3.46 -9.52
C PRO A 270 -29.88 4.84 -9.02
N VAL A 271 -29.56 4.92 -7.73
CA VAL A 271 -29.10 6.14 -7.07
C VAL A 271 -27.75 6.58 -7.61
N VAL A 272 -26.76 5.67 -7.65
CA VAL A 272 -25.42 5.96 -8.18
C VAL A 272 -25.49 6.26 -9.69
N ALA A 273 -26.31 5.53 -10.44
CA ALA A 273 -26.53 5.79 -11.86
C ALA A 273 -27.12 7.20 -12.10
N LEU A 274 -28.09 7.61 -11.29
CA LEU A 274 -28.71 8.93 -11.36
C LEU A 274 -27.71 10.05 -11.02
N TYR A 275 -26.92 9.88 -9.95
CA TYR A 275 -25.89 10.86 -9.58
C TYR A 275 -24.82 11.00 -10.67
N SER A 276 -24.34 9.87 -11.21
CA SER A 276 -23.32 9.85 -12.26
C SER A 276 -23.81 10.51 -13.54
N LEU A 277 -25.03 10.17 -13.99
CA LEU A 277 -25.63 10.78 -15.18
C LEU A 277 -25.93 12.27 -14.95
N GLY A 278 -26.46 12.61 -13.77
CA GLY A 278 -26.74 13.99 -13.37
C GLY A 278 -25.48 14.85 -13.36
N ALA A 279 -24.40 14.36 -12.76
CA ALA A 279 -23.10 15.04 -12.73
C ALA A 279 -22.53 15.23 -14.14
N ALA A 280 -22.59 14.20 -15.00
CA ALA A 280 -22.17 14.29 -16.39
C ALA A 280 -22.97 15.37 -17.16
N VAL A 281 -24.29 15.35 -17.03
CA VAL A 281 -25.20 16.32 -17.65
C VAL A 281 -24.94 17.74 -17.13
N LEU A 282 -24.76 17.92 -15.83
CA LEU A 282 -24.46 19.23 -15.23
C LEU A 282 -23.12 19.78 -15.73
N ALA A 283 -22.09 18.94 -15.80
CA ALA A 283 -20.77 19.32 -16.29
C ALA A 283 -20.83 19.76 -17.77
N THR A 284 -21.49 18.99 -18.63
CA THR A 284 -21.56 19.28 -20.07
C THR A 284 -22.52 20.41 -20.40
N ALA A 285 -23.74 20.41 -19.84
CA ALA A 285 -24.75 21.42 -20.08
C ALA A 285 -24.38 22.75 -19.42
N GLY A 286 -23.75 22.73 -18.23
CA GLY A 286 -23.19 23.91 -17.59
C GLY A 286 -22.10 24.55 -18.44
N ALA A 287 -21.19 23.75 -19.00
CA ALA A 287 -20.18 24.22 -19.94
C ALA A 287 -20.81 24.80 -21.23
N ALA A 288 -21.81 24.13 -21.80
CA ALA A 288 -22.53 24.60 -22.97
C ALA A 288 -23.28 25.92 -22.71
N PHE A 289 -23.92 26.03 -21.56
CA PHE A 289 -24.60 27.24 -21.11
C PHE A 289 -23.61 28.40 -20.97
N ALA A 290 -22.47 28.18 -20.33
CA ALA A 290 -21.42 29.18 -20.18
C ALA A 290 -20.92 29.69 -21.55
N ALA A 291 -20.68 28.78 -22.50
CA ALA A 291 -20.28 29.11 -23.86
C ALA A 291 -21.35 29.93 -24.62
N CYS A 292 -22.61 29.50 -24.54
CA CYS A 292 -23.74 30.18 -25.18
C CYS A 292 -23.94 31.58 -24.61
N TYR A 293 -23.96 31.70 -23.28
CA TYR A 293 -24.16 32.96 -22.57
C TYR A 293 -23.08 33.97 -22.93
N ALA A 294 -21.81 33.54 -22.96
CA ALA A 294 -20.68 34.39 -23.34
C ALA A 294 -20.85 35.00 -24.74
N THR A 295 -21.38 34.24 -25.71
CA THR A 295 -21.57 34.72 -27.08
C THR A 295 -22.83 35.57 -27.24
N LEU A 296 -23.95 35.12 -26.67
CA LEU A 296 -25.26 35.75 -26.79
C LEU A 296 -25.34 37.12 -26.11
N ARG A 297 -24.42 37.46 -25.21
CA ARG A 297 -24.30 38.79 -24.61
C ARG A 297 -23.91 39.89 -25.63
N SER A 298 -23.35 39.52 -26.78
CA SER A 298 -22.89 40.47 -27.82
C SER A 298 -24.05 41.13 -28.58
N LYS A 299 -23.82 42.31 -29.18
CA LYS A 299 -24.88 43.02 -29.95
C LYS A 299 -25.10 42.37 -31.33
N PRO A 300 -26.32 42.40 -31.91
CA PRO A 300 -26.61 41.77 -33.22
C PRO A 300 -25.67 42.24 -34.34
N ALA A 301 -25.40 43.54 -34.41
CA ALA A 301 -24.50 44.13 -35.41
C ALA A 301 -23.04 43.62 -35.29
N GLU A 302 -22.59 43.22 -34.11
CA GLU A 302 -21.27 42.63 -33.92
C GLU A 302 -21.24 41.19 -34.40
N LEU A 303 -22.31 40.43 -34.15
CA LEU A 303 -22.44 39.01 -34.54
C LEU A 303 -22.47 38.83 -36.06
N LEU A 304 -23.11 39.74 -36.78
CA LEU A 304 -23.19 39.73 -38.25
C LEU A 304 -21.89 40.12 -38.95
N ARG A 305 -20.95 40.77 -38.25
CA ARG A 305 -19.66 41.14 -38.84
C ARG A 305 -18.65 40.01 -38.63
N PRO A 306 -17.87 39.62 -39.65
CA PRO A 306 -16.75 38.70 -39.44
C PRO A 306 -15.81 39.27 -38.37
N ARG A 307 -15.36 38.42 -37.43
CA ARG A 307 -14.47 38.88 -36.35
C ARG A 307 -13.18 39.42 -36.98
N ALA A 308 -12.90 40.70 -36.73
CA ALA A 308 -11.64 41.29 -37.11
C ALA A 308 -10.49 40.50 -36.44
N PRO A 309 -9.42 40.13 -37.17
CA PRO A 309 -8.27 39.47 -36.56
C PRO A 309 -7.69 40.40 -35.50
N LYS A 310 -7.37 39.84 -34.32
CA LYS A 310 -6.80 40.64 -33.22
C LYS A 310 -5.46 41.23 -33.67
N PRO A 311 -5.21 42.54 -33.48
CA PRO A 311 -3.95 43.15 -33.86
C PRO A 311 -2.79 42.50 -33.08
N GLY A 312 -1.72 42.13 -33.78
CA GLY A 312 -0.54 41.53 -33.18
C GLY A 312 0.21 42.54 -32.31
N LYS A 313 0.43 42.23 -31.03
CA LYS A 313 1.33 43.00 -30.14
C LYS A 313 2.70 42.32 -30.06
N ARG A 314 3.74 43.10 -29.69
CA ARG A 314 5.06 42.55 -29.37
C ARG A 314 4.94 41.51 -28.25
N ILE A 315 5.63 40.39 -28.38
CA ILE A 315 5.58 39.25 -27.45
C ILE A 315 6.79 39.25 -26.51
N PHE A 316 6.67 38.62 -25.35
CA PHE A 316 7.74 38.64 -24.33
C PHE A 316 9.05 37.99 -24.84
N LEU A 317 8.96 36.96 -25.69
CA LEU A 317 10.13 36.33 -26.32
C LEU A 317 10.93 37.27 -27.24
N GLU A 318 10.33 38.34 -27.77
CA GLU A 318 11.07 39.36 -28.54
C GLU A 318 12.06 40.14 -27.65
N ARG A 319 11.91 40.10 -26.32
CA ARG A 319 12.83 40.73 -25.35
C ARG A 319 14.06 39.88 -25.04
N ILE A 320 14.09 38.60 -25.45
CA ILE A 320 15.22 37.69 -25.22
C ILE A 320 15.96 37.50 -26.56
N PRO A 321 16.93 38.38 -26.90
CA PRO A 321 17.51 38.45 -28.24
C PRO A 321 18.28 37.19 -28.66
N PHE A 322 18.81 36.42 -27.70
CA PHE A 322 19.53 35.17 -27.99
C PHE A 322 18.63 34.13 -28.67
N ILE A 323 17.46 33.86 -28.08
CA ILE A 323 16.49 32.89 -28.62
C ILE A 323 15.88 33.43 -29.91
N TRP A 324 15.53 34.71 -29.94
CA TRP A 324 14.83 35.31 -31.10
C TRP A 324 15.68 35.35 -32.37
N LYS A 325 17.01 35.51 -32.27
CA LYS A 325 17.91 35.52 -33.43
C LYS A 325 18.02 34.17 -34.13
N HIS A 326 17.93 33.06 -33.39
CA HIS A 326 18.07 31.70 -33.93
C HIS A 326 16.79 31.14 -34.58
N LEU A 327 15.66 31.83 -34.45
CA LEU A 327 14.40 31.41 -35.07
C LEU A 327 14.32 31.86 -36.53
N SER A 328 13.99 30.91 -37.42
CA SER A 328 13.62 31.17 -38.82
C SER A 328 12.39 32.08 -38.92
N PHE A 329 12.18 32.70 -40.09
CA PHE A 329 11.02 33.59 -40.31
C PHE A 329 9.69 32.89 -40.00
N ILE A 330 9.48 31.67 -40.49
CA ILE A 330 8.28 30.87 -40.20
C ILE A 330 8.11 30.60 -38.70
N GLN A 331 9.19 30.28 -37.98
CA GLN A 331 9.12 30.08 -36.52
C GLN A 331 8.75 31.37 -35.77
N LYS A 332 9.29 32.52 -36.18
CA LYS A 332 8.92 33.83 -35.60
C LYS A 332 7.45 34.15 -35.82
N VAL A 333 6.92 33.83 -37.00
CA VAL A 333 5.49 33.99 -37.31
C VAL A 333 4.64 33.05 -36.46
N SER A 334 4.99 31.76 -36.36
CA SER A 334 4.26 30.78 -35.53
C SER A 334 4.21 31.20 -34.05
N VAL A 335 5.34 31.61 -33.46
CA VAL A 335 5.40 32.05 -32.06
C VAL A 335 4.57 33.32 -31.85
N ARG A 336 4.65 34.30 -32.77
CA ARG A 336 3.83 35.52 -32.68
C ARG A 336 2.33 35.21 -32.83
N ASN A 337 1.96 34.23 -33.66
CA ASN A 337 0.57 33.82 -33.86
C ASN A 337 0.02 33.10 -32.61
N LEU A 338 0.80 32.21 -32.01
CA LEU A 338 0.43 31.51 -30.79
C LEU A 338 0.07 32.47 -29.64
N PHE A 339 0.93 33.45 -29.38
CA PHE A 339 0.71 34.43 -28.31
C PHE A 339 -0.30 35.54 -28.68
N ARG A 340 -0.70 35.66 -29.96
CA ARG A 340 -1.81 36.54 -30.39
C ARG A 340 -3.14 36.07 -29.79
N TYR A 341 -3.33 34.76 -29.62
CA TYR A 341 -4.57 34.14 -29.13
C TYR A 341 -4.43 33.57 -27.71
N LYS A 342 -4.09 34.42 -26.73
CA LYS A 342 -3.79 34.03 -25.34
C LYS A 342 -4.80 33.10 -24.65
N LYS A 343 -6.11 33.32 -24.86
CA LYS A 343 -7.16 32.47 -24.25
C LYS A 343 -7.04 31.02 -24.74
N ARG A 344 -6.84 30.86 -26.05
CA ARG A 344 -6.71 29.57 -26.70
C ARG A 344 -5.40 28.88 -26.29
N PHE A 345 -4.31 29.63 -26.26
CA PHE A 345 -3.02 29.15 -25.75
C PHE A 345 -3.14 28.53 -24.35
N TRP A 346 -3.73 29.25 -23.39
CA TRP A 346 -3.90 28.74 -22.03
C TRP A 346 -4.87 27.56 -21.94
N MET A 347 -5.98 27.61 -22.68
CA MET A 347 -6.95 26.52 -22.72
C MET A 347 -6.32 25.21 -23.23
N THR A 348 -5.53 25.28 -24.30
CA THR A 348 -4.81 24.12 -24.83
C THR A 348 -3.75 23.61 -23.85
N ILE A 349 -2.98 24.51 -23.23
CA ILE A 349 -1.98 24.10 -22.23
C ILE A 349 -2.64 23.41 -21.04
N VAL A 350 -3.73 23.95 -20.49
CA VAL A 350 -4.44 23.35 -19.35
C VAL A 350 -5.02 21.98 -19.71
N GLY A 351 -5.61 21.84 -20.91
CA GLY A 351 -6.13 20.56 -21.38
C GLY A 351 -5.03 19.49 -21.49
N ILE A 352 -3.90 19.82 -22.12
CA ILE A 352 -2.77 18.89 -22.29
C ILE A 352 -2.09 18.62 -20.94
N ALA A 353 -1.92 19.64 -20.10
CA ALA A 353 -1.31 19.52 -18.79
C ALA A 353 -2.13 18.62 -17.86
N GLY A 354 -3.46 18.78 -17.83
CA GLY A 354 -4.35 17.92 -17.05
C GLY A 354 -4.28 16.46 -17.49
N CYS A 355 -4.26 16.20 -18.80
CA CYS A 355 -4.13 14.85 -19.33
C CYS A 355 -2.76 14.22 -19.05
N THR A 356 -1.68 14.99 -19.20
CA THR A 356 -0.32 14.52 -18.89
C THR A 356 -0.16 14.28 -17.39
N ALA A 357 -0.76 15.13 -16.56
CA ALA A 357 -0.76 14.98 -15.10
C ALA A 357 -1.46 13.70 -14.68
N LEU A 358 -2.65 13.41 -15.23
CA LEU A 358 -3.37 12.16 -15.00
C LEU A 358 -2.53 10.93 -15.39
N LEU A 359 -1.89 10.95 -16.56
CA LEU A 359 -1.01 9.86 -17.00
C LEU A 359 0.20 9.69 -16.08
N ALA A 360 0.87 10.78 -15.71
CA ALA A 360 2.01 10.76 -14.79
C ALA A 360 1.61 10.24 -13.41
N THR A 361 0.43 10.65 -12.91
CA THR A 361 -0.12 10.15 -11.65
C THR A 361 -0.48 8.68 -11.73
N GLY A 362 -1.07 8.19 -12.82
CA GLY A 362 -1.38 6.78 -12.99
C GLY A 362 -0.13 5.89 -12.98
N TYR A 363 0.90 6.24 -13.75
CA TYR A 363 2.17 5.51 -13.70
C TYR A 363 2.88 5.66 -12.34
N GLY A 364 2.86 6.87 -11.76
CA GLY A 364 3.43 7.11 -10.44
C GLY A 364 2.76 6.28 -9.34
N LEU A 365 1.42 6.15 -9.38
CA LEU A 365 0.65 5.32 -8.45
C LEU A 365 1.14 3.88 -8.45
N ARG A 366 1.40 3.33 -9.64
CA ARG A 366 1.97 1.99 -9.80
C ARG A 366 3.33 1.87 -9.14
N ASP A 367 4.24 2.79 -9.45
CA ASP A 367 5.60 2.76 -8.90
C ASP A 367 5.56 2.86 -7.36
N SER A 368 4.73 3.74 -6.81
CA SER A 368 4.56 3.94 -5.37
C SER A 368 4.08 2.71 -4.60
N ILE A 369 3.21 1.91 -5.22
CA ILE A 369 2.71 0.66 -4.63
C ILE A 369 3.83 -0.38 -4.58
N PHE A 370 4.62 -0.51 -5.64
CA PHE A 370 5.66 -1.54 -5.73
C PHE A 370 7.02 -1.13 -5.13
N ASP A 371 7.28 0.17 -4.93
CA ASP A 371 8.50 0.67 -4.29
C ASP A 371 8.64 0.15 -2.84
N VAL A 372 7.51 0.01 -2.14
CA VAL A 372 7.44 -0.50 -0.76
C VAL A 372 8.12 -1.86 -0.63
N LEU A 373 8.00 -2.73 -1.64
CA LEU A 373 8.64 -4.06 -1.62
C LEU A 373 10.16 -3.95 -1.46
N LYS A 374 10.78 -3.05 -2.22
CA LYS A 374 12.22 -2.86 -2.15
C LYS A 374 12.60 -2.17 -0.85
N TRP A 375 11.89 -1.12 -0.46
CA TRP A 375 12.28 -0.35 0.72
C TRP A 375 12.10 -1.15 2.00
N GLN A 376 10.98 -1.85 2.16
CA GLN A 376 10.71 -2.66 3.34
C GLN A 376 11.60 -3.91 3.42
N PHE A 377 11.60 -4.74 2.38
CA PHE A 377 12.18 -6.09 2.47
C PHE A 377 13.64 -6.16 2.01
N ASP A 378 14.10 -5.27 1.13
CA ASP A 378 15.48 -5.28 0.65
C ASP A 378 16.35 -4.23 1.37
N ASP A 379 15.83 -3.01 1.59
CA ASP A 379 16.62 -1.88 2.15
C ASP A 379 16.52 -1.80 3.71
N LEU A 380 15.35 -2.03 4.33
CA LEU A 380 15.15 -1.95 5.80
C LEU A 380 15.38 -3.27 6.55
N MET A 381 15.10 -4.41 5.90
CA MET A 381 15.20 -5.76 6.48
C MET A 381 16.25 -6.64 5.75
N PRO A 382 17.56 -6.31 5.81
CA PRO A 382 18.62 -7.04 5.11
C PRO A 382 18.85 -8.49 5.57
N TYR A 383 18.21 -8.96 6.65
CA TYR A 383 18.28 -10.36 7.07
C TYR A 383 17.55 -11.30 6.09
N SER A 384 17.96 -12.56 6.00
CA SER A 384 17.43 -13.51 5.00
C SER A 384 16.20 -14.27 5.50
N ALA A 385 16.14 -14.54 6.81
CA ALA A 385 15.03 -15.26 7.44
C ALA A 385 14.86 -14.84 8.90
N SER A 386 13.70 -15.14 9.47
CA SER A 386 13.43 -15.05 10.90
C SER A 386 13.04 -16.41 11.46
N VAL A 387 13.44 -16.67 12.70
CA VAL A 387 13.18 -17.91 13.44
C VAL A 387 12.49 -17.57 14.75
N SER A 388 11.24 -17.96 14.89
CA SER A 388 10.50 -17.82 16.14
C SER A 388 10.86 -18.97 17.08
N ILE A 389 11.20 -18.65 18.32
CA ILE A 389 11.61 -19.61 19.35
C ILE A 389 10.53 -19.70 20.42
N SER A 390 10.35 -20.90 20.99
CA SER A 390 9.47 -21.09 22.15
C SER A 390 9.94 -20.33 23.39
N SER A 391 8.99 -19.67 24.06
CA SER A 391 9.16 -19.00 25.35
C SER A 391 9.51 -19.97 26.48
N ASP A 392 9.14 -21.24 26.34
CA ASP A 392 9.13 -22.22 27.44
C ASP A 392 10.42 -23.05 27.53
N LEU A 393 11.43 -22.72 26.72
CA LEU A 393 12.70 -23.43 26.72
C LEU A 393 13.47 -23.21 28.02
N THR A 394 14.01 -24.30 28.56
CA THR A 394 14.95 -24.20 29.68
C THR A 394 16.23 -23.48 29.22
N PRO A 395 16.97 -22.82 30.14
CA PRO A 395 18.23 -22.16 29.79
C PRO A 395 19.25 -23.09 29.10
N SER A 396 19.24 -24.39 29.44
CA SER A 396 20.09 -25.39 28.78
C SER A 396 19.64 -25.67 27.35
N ASP A 397 18.34 -25.89 27.12
CA ASP A 397 17.81 -26.20 25.78
C ASP A 397 17.99 -25.01 24.83
N ARG A 398 17.84 -23.79 25.37
CA ARG A 398 18.11 -22.56 24.62
C ARG A 398 19.57 -22.46 24.21
N ALA A 399 20.51 -22.74 25.12
CA ALA A 399 21.93 -22.72 24.80
C ALA A 399 22.33 -23.81 23.80
N GLU A 400 21.66 -24.96 23.83
CA GLU A 400 21.81 -26.03 22.84
C GLU A 400 21.28 -25.60 21.47
N LEU A 401 20.06 -25.06 21.39
CA LEU A 401 19.49 -24.52 20.16
C LEU A 401 20.40 -23.47 19.51
N MET A 402 20.92 -22.51 20.28
CA MET A 402 21.84 -21.50 19.76
C MET A 402 23.11 -22.13 19.17
N ARG A 403 23.67 -23.16 19.84
CA ARG A 403 24.84 -23.88 19.34
C ARG A 403 24.54 -24.69 18.07
N GLU A 404 23.36 -25.31 17.98
CA GLU A 404 22.92 -26.02 16.78
C GLU A 404 22.74 -25.06 15.59
N LEU A 405 22.18 -23.87 15.84
CA LEU A 405 22.04 -22.82 14.83
C LEU A 405 23.40 -22.25 14.37
N GLU A 406 24.35 -22.04 15.29
CA GLU A 406 25.72 -21.63 14.95
C GLU A 406 26.47 -22.70 14.13
N ALA A 407 26.16 -23.98 14.37
CA ALA A 407 26.79 -25.10 13.66
C ALA A 407 26.13 -25.40 12.30
N GLU A 408 24.97 -24.82 12.01
CA GLU A 408 24.22 -25.07 10.78
C GLU A 408 24.94 -24.43 9.57
N PRO A 409 25.39 -25.22 8.58
CA PRO A 409 26.24 -24.71 7.49
C PRO A 409 25.56 -23.69 6.57
N GLY A 410 24.24 -23.58 6.62
CA GLY A 410 23.48 -22.58 5.87
C GLY A 410 23.33 -21.22 6.55
N ILE A 411 23.68 -21.11 7.84
CA ILE A 411 23.56 -19.89 8.64
C ILE A 411 24.93 -19.21 8.73
N GLU A 412 24.99 -17.94 8.33
CA GLU A 412 26.21 -17.13 8.43
C GLU A 412 26.31 -16.47 9.81
N SER A 413 25.20 -15.87 10.26
CA SER A 413 25.10 -15.17 11.53
C SER A 413 23.63 -14.96 11.91
N PHE A 414 23.35 -14.74 13.20
CA PHE A 414 22.03 -14.36 13.65
C PHE A 414 22.06 -13.30 14.76
N MET A 415 20.95 -12.58 14.92
CA MET A 415 20.71 -11.59 15.96
C MET A 415 19.47 -11.98 16.75
N GLY A 416 19.60 -12.03 18.08
CA GLY A 416 18.49 -12.28 18.99
C GLY A 416 17.67 -11.02 19.27
N CYS A 417 16.34 -11.18 19.22
CA CYS A 417 15.36 -10.16 19.51
C CYS A 417 14.25 -10.74 20.40
N TYR A 418 13.70 -9.90 21.24
CA TYR A 418 12.44 -10.12 21.91
C TYR A 418 11.35 -9.31 21.23
N GLU A 419 10.29 -9.98 20.78
CA GLU A 419 9.13 -9.40 20.13
C GLU A 419 7.87 -9.61 20.96
N ARG A 420 7.07 -8.55 21.12
CA ARG A 420 5.71 -8.63 21.68
C ARG A 420 4.79 -7.65 20.96
N SER A 421 3.48 -7.92 20.99
CA SER A 421 2.48 -6.96 20.55
C SER A 421 2.10 -6.03 21.71
N VAL A 422 1.94 -4.74 21.42
CA VAL A 422 1.42 -3.72 22.35
C VAL A 422 0.48 -2.78 21.60
N SER A 423 -0.34 -2.03 22.34
CA SER A 423 -1.04 -0.86 21.81
C SER A 423 -0.38 0.42 22.30
N VAL A 424 -0.42 1.48 21.49
CA VAL A 424 0.15 2.79 21.83
C VAL A 424 -0.97 3.81 21.92
N ARG A 425 -1.07 4.49 23.06
CA ARG A 425 -2.12 5.46 23.33
C ARG A 425 -1.54 6.84 23.65
N THR A 426 -2.13 7.86 23.05
CA THR A 426 -1.91 9.28 23.35
C THR A 426 -3.25 9.97 23.58
N ASP A 427 -3.22 11.28 23.86
CA ASP A 427 -4.44 12.10 23.94
C ASP A 427 -5.18 12.22 22.60
N GLU A 428 -4.50 11.96 21.47
CA GLU A 428 -5.06 12.07 20.12
C GLU A 428 -5.74 10.78 19.65
N GLY A 429 -5.31 9.61 20.15
CA GLY A 429 -5.89 8.32 19.78
C GLY A 429 -5.11 7.12 20.29
N THR A 430 -5.49 5.93 19.79
CA THR A 430 -4.81 4.66 20.05
C THR A 430 -4.45 4.01 18.73
N VAL A 431 -3.25 3.44 18.64
CA VAL A 431 -2.82 2.54 17.56
C VAL A 431 -2.62 1.16 18.16
N ASP A 432 -3.35 0.18 17.65
CA ASP A 432 -3.31 -1.21 18.10
C ASP A 432 -2.35 -2.06 17.25
N ASN A 433 -2.01 -3.25 17.73
CA ASN A 433 -1.15 -4.23 17.04
C ASN A 433 0.25 -3.69 16.67
N VAL A 434 0.85 -2.91 17.56
CA VAL A 434 2.20 -2.37 17.39
C VAL A 434 3.23 -3.43 17.79
N ILE A 435 4.16 -3.73 16.89
CA ILE A 435 5.21 -4.72 17.11
C ILE A 435 6.35 -4.07 17.90
N LEU A 436 6.48 -4.42 19.17
CA LEU A 436 7.57 -3.98 20.02
C LEU A 436 8.71 -4.98 19.95
N GLN A 437 9.88 -4.52 19.48
CA GLN A 437 11.11 -5.29 19.43
C GLN A 437 12.17 -4.71 20.39
N ALA A 438 12.69 -5.57 21.25
CA ALA A 438 13.78 -5.27 22.16
C ALA A 438 14.98 -6.18 21.88
N SER A 439 16.20 -5.63 21.84
CA SER A 439 17.41 -6.43 21.67
C SER A 439 18.59 -5.87 22.46
N SER A 440 19.46 -6.78 22.88
CA SER A 440 20.74 -6.46 23.51
C SER A 440 21.77 -5.99 22.48
N ALA A 441 21.60 -6.32 21.20
CA ALA A 441 22.50 -5.89 20.13
C ALA A 441 22.47 -4.37 19.89
N TRP A 442 21.40 -3.68 20.32
CA TRP A 442 21.32 -2.21 20.28
C TRP A 442 21.94 -1.52 21.51
N SER A 443 22.32 -2.27 22.54
CA SER A 443 22.95 -1.69 23.73
C SER A 443 24.42 -1.36 23.48
N VAL A 444 24.85 -0.19 23.92
CA VAL A 444 26.28 0.15 24.00
C VAL A 444 26.80 -0.48 25.30
N PRO A 445 27.89 -1.28 25.30
CA PRO A 445 28.45 -1.79 26.54
C PRO A 445 28.76 -0.62 27.48
N ALA A 446 28.36 -0.74 28.74
CA ALA A 446 28.73 0.22 29.76
C ALA A 446 30.26 0.35 29.77
N ASP A 447 30.75 1.55 29.47
CA ASP A 447 32.16 1.87 29.49
C ASP A 447 32.67 1.67 30.93
N ASP A 448 33.55 0.69 31.16
CA ASP A 448 34.20 0.41 32.45
C ASP A 448 35.14 1.56 32.91
N SER A 449 35.11 2.69 32.21
CA SER A 449 35.84 3.93 32.51
C SER A 449 35.28 4.70 33.72
N ALA A 450 34.12 4.29 34.26
CA ALA A 450 33.54 4.89 35.47
C ALA A 450 34.16 4.39 36.79
N SER A 451 35.25 3.58 36.76
CA SER A 451 35.95 3.11 37.96
C SER A 451 37.15 3.97 38.39
N ASP A 452 37.60 4.94 37.58
CA ASP A 452 38.77 5.78 37.91
C ASP A 452 38.44 7.18 38.48
N ALA A 453 37.17 7.52 38.64
CA ALA A 453 36.74 8.81 39.21
C ALA A 453 36.28 8.69 40.68
N LYS A 454 37.04 8.03 41.55
CA LYS A 454 36.89 8.12 43.03
C LYS A 454 38.12 7.57 43.78
N LYS A 455 39.27 8.24 43.62
CA LYS A 455 40.40 8.13 44.58
C LYS A 455 40.88 9.53 44.96
N GLU A 456 40.20 10.15 45.92
CA GLU A 456 40.79 11.10 46.86
C GLU A 456 39.74 11.46 47.92
N THR A 457 39.75 10.76 49.06
CA THR A 457 39.81 11.33 50.43
C THR A 457 39.46 10.28 51.49
N ASP A 458 40.31 10.30 52.53
CA ASP A 458 40.17 9.81 53.89
C ASP A 458 40.09 8.31 54.20
N GLY A 459 41.07 7.88 54.98
CA GLY A 459 41.19 6.54 55.54
C GLY A 459 40.57 6.38 56.93
N ASN A 460 40.17 5.15 57.26
CA ASN A 460 40.54 4.46 58.49
C ASN A 460 40.13 2.96 58.43
N SER A 461 41.01 2.09 58.94
CA SER A 461 40.81 0.75 59.55
C SER A 461 39.87 -0.33 58.96
N ALA A 462 40.47 -1.51 58.75
CA ALA A 462 39.97 -2.87 58.41
C ALA A 462 39.04 -3.52 59.51
N PRO A 463 38.55 -4.80 59.40
CA PRO A 463 38.89 -5.88 58.44
C PRO A 463 37.77 -6.83 57.91
N ALA A 464 38.08 -7.45 56.75
CA ALA A 464 37.97 -8.86 56.31
C ALA A 464 36.69 -9.72 56.46
N GLY A 465 36.36 -10.38 55.32
CA GLY A 465 35.55 -11.60 55.14
C GLY A 465 34.52 -11.41 54.01
N GLY A 466 34.37 -12.23 52.97
CA GLY A 466 34.96 -13.47 52.47
C GLY A 466 34.07 -13.95 51.30
N ASP A 467 34.70 -14.43 50.22
CA ASP A 467 34.21 -15.29 49.12
C ASP A 467 32.79 -15.13 48.53
N SER A 468 32.71 -14.54 47.33
CA SER A 468 31.84 -14.98 46.22
C SER A 468 32.09 -14.18 44.93
N ALA A 469 33.23 -14.43 44.27
CA ALA A 469 33.50 -13.89 42.93
C ALA A 469 34.32 -14.89 42.10
N GLN A 470 33.66 -15.98 41.70
CA GLN A 470 34.24 -16.95 40.76
C GLN A 470 33.14 -17.66 39.96
N GLU A 471 32.30 -16.90 39.24
CA GLU A 471 31.40 -17.51 38.24
C GLU A 471 31.03 -16.60 37.04
N ALA A 472 31.58 -15.39 36.91
CA ALA A 472 31.23 -14.45 35.82
C ALA A 472 32.41 -14.12 34.90
N LYS A 473 33.16 -15.12 34.42
CA LYS A 473 34.33 -14.87 33.55
C LYS A 473 34.50 -15.84 32.37
N ALA A 474 33.39 -16.34 31.82
CA ALA A 474 33.42 -17.17 30.62
C ALA A 474 32.29 -16.78 29.65
N SER A 475 32.36 -15.58 29.05
CA SER A 475 31.63 -15.27 27.80
C SER A 475 32.13 -14.02 27.05
N SER A 476 33.23 -13.38 27.46
CA SER A 476 33.72 -12.15 26.82
C SER A 476 35.05 -12.38 26.11
N ASP A 477 35.02 -13.03 24.95
CA ASP A 477 36.14 -13.00 24.00
C ASP A 477 35.60 -13.04 22.57
N VAL A 478 35.04 -11.91 22.12
CA VAL A 478 34.90 -11.59 20.69
C VAL A 478 35.92 -10.48 20.39
N PRO A 479 36.97 -10.74 19.60
CA PRO A 479 37.96 -9.72 19.25
C PRO A 479 37.42 -8.81 18.14
N GLY A 480 37.06 -7.57 18.50
CA GLY A 480 36.62 -6.55 17.54
C GLY A 480 35.67 -5.50 18.10
N ALA A 481 35.92 -5.02 19.32
CA ALA A 481 35.07 -4.03 19.99
C ALA A 481 35.37 -2.59 19.51
N THR A 482 34.85 -2.24 18.33
CA THR A 482 34.59 -0.85 17.90
C THR A 482 33.45 -0.90 16.88
N ASP A 483 32.34 -0.22 17.18
CA ASP A 483 31.03 -0.19 16.46
C ASP A 483 30.04 -1.34 16.69
N PHE A 484 29.48 -1.45 17.90
CA PHE A 484 28.30 -2.32 18.15
C PHE A 484 27.04 -1.84 17.42
N HIS A 485 26.96 -0.57 17.00
CA HIS A 485 25.89 -0.09 16.10
C HIS A 485 25.90 -0.77 14.72
N SER A 486 27.06 -1.27 14.23
CA SER A 486 27.12 -1.89 12.90
C SER A 486 26.49 -3.28 12.86
N VAL A 487 26.52 -4.04 13.96
CA VAL A 487 26.03 -5.43 13.99
C VAL A 487 24.51 -5.49 13.96
N ALA A 488 23.81 -4.57 14.62
CA ALA A 488 22.35 -4.55 14.55
C ALA A 488 21.84 -4.00 13.20
N GLN A 489 22.56 -3.04 12.60
CA GLN A 489 22.27 -2.48 11.28
C GLN A 489 22.35 -3.53 10.16
N ASP A 490 23.16 -4.56 10.36
CA ASP A 490 23.25 -5.70 9.47
C ASP A 490 21.94 -6.50 9.36
N TYR A 491 21.03 -6.38 10.33
CA TYR A 491 19.73 -7.06 10.32
C TYR A 491 18.57 -6.08 10.15
N ILE A 492 18.55 -4.98 10.91
CA ILE A 492 17.48 -3.98 10.83
C ILE A 492 18.10 -2.59 10.66
N CYS A 493 17.79 -1.94 9.54
CA CYS A 493 18.24 -0.59 9.26
C CYS A 493 17.21 0.45 9.72
N LEU A 494 17.49 1.17 10.81
CA LEU A 494 16.64 2.26 11.28
C LEU A 494 17.07 3.60 10.68
N TYR A 495 16.53 3.98 9.53
CA TYR A 495 16.75 5.33 8.99
C TYR A 495 15.79 6.32 9.63
N PRO A 496 16.21 7.57 9.93
CA PRO A 496 15.29 8.60 10.38
C PRO A 496 14.17 8.84 9.35
N ARG A 497 13.04 9.39 9.80
CA ARG A 497 11.87 9.75 8.99
C ARG A 497 12.23 10.39 7.64
N ALA A 498 11.52 9.99 6.57
CA ALA A 498 11.67 10.58 5.23
C ALA A 498 10.34 10.93 4.54
N ASP A 499 9.22 10.90 5.27
CA ASP A 499 7.91 11.32 4.80
C ASP A 499 7.46 10.55 3.54
N GLY A 500 7.75 9.24 3.49
CA GLY A 500 7.47 8.40 2.32
C GLY A 500 8.30 8.73 1.05
N LEU A 501 9.39 9.50 1.18
CA LEU A 501 10.30 9.79 0.07
C LEU A 501 11.56 8.93 0.16
N ARG A 502 12.02 8.41 -0.99
CA ARG A 502 13.31 7.72 -1.04
C ARG A 502 14.46 8.68 -0.72
N ARG A 503 15.29 8.31 0.25
CA ARG A 503 16.59 8.94 0.46
C ARG A 503 17.54 8.63 -0.70
N TYR A 504 18.22 9.66 -1.21
CA TYR A 504 19.22 9.49 -2.27
C TYR A 504 20.60 9.28 -1.62
N GLY A 505 21.16 8.07 -1.76
CA GLY A 505 22.47 7.68 -1.23
C GLY A 505 22.71 6.18 -1.42
N LYS A 506 23.94 5.68 -1.22
CA LYS A 506 24.12 4.24 -0.97
C LYS A 506 23.50 3.95 0.40
N VAL A 507 22.78 2.85 0.51
CA VAL A 507 22.01 2.46 1.71
C VAL A 507 22.90 2.55 2.98
N GLY A 508 24.15 2.08 2.93
CA GLY A 508 25.08 2.16 4.05
C GLY A 508 25.73 3.53 4.35
N ASP A 509 25.48 4.57 3.56
CA ASP A 509 26.00 5.93 3.82
C ASP A 509 24.95 6.84 4.48
N LEU A 510 23.72 6.35 4.68
CA LEU A 510 22.62 7.13 5.26
C LEU A 510 22.75 7.19 6.79
N PRO A 511 22.30 8.28 7.44
CA PRO A 511 22.34 8.36 8.90
C PRO A 511 21.38 7.34 9.50
N HIS A 512 21.83 6.61 10.50
CA HIS A 512 21.05 5.61 11.22
C HIS A 512 20.65 6.13 12.60
N LEU A 513 19.46 5.75 13.05
CA LEU A 513 19.02 5.86 14.42
C LEU A 513 19.39 4.57 15.17
N ALA A 514 19.59 4.69 16.48
CA ALA A 514 19.73 3.54 17.35
C ALA A 514 18.98 3.80 18.66
N PRO A 515 18.23 2.81 19.18
CA PRO A 515 17.58 2.97 20.47
C PRO A 515 18.61 3.21 21.57
N THR A 516 18.25 3.98 22.59
CA THR A 516 19.11 4.24 23.75
C THR A 516 18.42 3.82 25.05
N ASP A 517 19.21 3.57 26.09
CA ASP A 517 18.71 3.23 27.43
C ASP A 517 17.97 4.45 28.02
N GLY A 518 16.68 4.57 27.73
CA GLY A 518 15.84 5.70 28.16
C GLY A 518 14.81 6.16 27.13
N THR A 519 14.92 5.73 25.87
CA THR A 519 14.01 6.18 24.80
C THR A 519 13.64 5.05 23.84
N ILE A 520 12.44 5.12 23.27
CA ILE A 520 12.01 4.27 22.16
C ILE A 520 12.19 4.96 20.82
N ILE A 521 12.33 4.16 19.76
CA ILE A 521 12.16 4.61 18.38
C ILE A 521 10.81 4.09 17.87
N ILE A 522 10.05 4.96 17.22
CA ILE A 522 8.75 4.62 16.61
C ILE A 522 8.79 4.79 15.09
N ASP A 523 7.87 4.17 14.36
CA ASP A 523 7.73 4.40 12.93
C ASP A 523 7.05 5.76 12.58
N GLU A 524 7.34 6.26 11.38
CA GLU A 524 6.82 7.54 10.89
C GLU A 524 5.30 7.56 10.72
N LYS A 525 4.66 6.42 10.41
CA LYS A 525 3.21 6.37 10.23
C LYS A 525 2.47 6.51 11.55
N MET A 526 2.93 5.80 12.59
CA MET A 526 2.41 5.94 13.95
C MET A 526 2.58 7.37 14.48
N SER A 527 3.71 8.02 14.18
CA SER A 527 3.93 9.43 14.47
C SER A 527 2.92 10.35 13.76
N ASP A 528 2.59 10.07 12.50
CA ASP A 528 1.60 10.85 11.73
C ASP A 528 0.16 10.67 12.24
N ILE A 529 -0.22 9.46 12.68
CA ILE A 529 -1.55 9.16 13.20
C ILE A 529 -1.78 9.80 14.58
N LEU A 530 -0.80 9.66 15.48
CA LEU A 530 -0.92 10.08 16.88
C LEU A 530 -0.35 11.48 17.17
N GLY A 531 0.14 12.18 16.15
CA GLY A 531 0.71 13.53 16.27
C GLY A 531 2.03 13.60 17.05
N ILE A 532 2.71 12.47 17.26
CA ILE A 532 3.87 12.31 18.14
C ILE A 532 5.14 12.88 17.52
N LYS A 533 5.95 13.58 18.33
CA LYS A 533 7.27 14.08 17.98
C LYS A 533 8.36 13.52 18.89
N GLU A 534 9.61 13.68 18.46
CA GLU A 534 10.77 13.38 19.30
C GLU A 534 10.71 14.20 20.60
N GLY A 535 10.84 13.51 21.73
CA GLY A 535 10.74 14.06 23.09
C GLY A 535 9.37 13.86 23.76
N ASP A 536 8.34 13.47 23.02
CA ASP A 536 7.01 13.24 23.59
C ASP A 536 6.94 11.93 24.40
N GLN A 537 6.01 11.89 25.35
CA GLN A 537 5.69 10.68 26.14
C GLN A 537 4.48 9.96 25.55
N VAL A 538 4.54 8.64 25.52
CA VAL A 538 3.47 7.77 25.04
C VAL A 538 3.16 6.68 26.06
N THR A 539 1.89 6.25 26.09
CA THR A 539 1.47 5.14 26.95
C THR A 539 1.44 3.86 26.13
N LEU A 540 2.22 2.86 26.53
CA LEU A 540 2.19 1.51 25.98
C LEU A 540 1.21 0.66 26.81
N LEU A 541 0.33 -0.06 26.13
CA LEU A 541 -0.65 -0.97 26.70
C LEU A 541 -0.26 -2.39 26.32
N ASP A 542 -0.16 -3.25 27.32
CA ASP A 542 0.07 -4.69 27.11
C ASP A 542 -1.25 -5.45 26.90
N SER A 543 -1.19 -6.74 26.55
CA SER A 543 -2.34 -7.64 26.41
C SER A 543 -3.23 -7.70 27.65
N ASP A 544 -2.64 -7.49 28.84
CA ASP A 544 -3.35 -7.39 30.12
C ASP A 544 -3.94 -5.98 30.39
N GLU A 545 -3.91 -5.09 29.39
CA GLU A 545 -4.23 -3.66 29.49
C GLU A 545 -3.38 -2.90 30.54
N LYS A 546 -2.23 -3.45 30.94
CA LYS A 546 -1.28 -2.77 31.82
C LYS A 546 -0.62 -1.61 31.09
N GLU A 547 -0.59 -0.46 31.76
CA GLU A 547 -0.05 0.79 31.20
C GLU A 547 1.41 1.01 31.59
N TYR A 548 2.21 1.37 30.59
CA TYR A 548 3.63 1.67 30.72
C TYR A 548 3.96 3.00 30.03
N GLN A 549 4.81 3.83 30.62
CA GLN A 549 5.21 5.11 30.04
C GLN A 549 6.55 5.00 29.33
N ALA A 550 6.63 5.52 28.11
CA ALA A 550 7.84 5.53 27.29
C ALA A 550 8.07 6.90 26.66
N VAL A 551 9.34 7.29 26.48
CA VAL A 551 9.73 8.55 25.84
C VAL A 551 10.21 8.27 24.43
N VAL A 552 9.72 9.04 23.46
CA VAL A 552 10.09 8.89 22.05
C VAL A 552 11.40 9.61 21.78
N GLY A 553 12.46 8.86 21.46
CA GLY A 553 13.80 9.39 21.17
C GLY A 553 14.09 9.60 19.68
N GLY A 554 13.31 8.96 18.80
CA GLY A 554 13.50 9.06 17.36
C GLY A 554 12.31 8.51 16.59
N ILE A 555 12.15 8.99 15.36
CA ILE A 555 11.15 8.49 14.42
C ILE A 555 11.85 7.93 13.19
N CYS A 556 11.58 6.66 12.88
CA CYS A 556 12.22 5.92 11.79
C CYS A 556 11.30 5.67 10.59
N GLU A 557 11.91 5.43 9.43
CA GLU A 557 11.23 4.91 8.26
C GLU A 557 10.75 3.47 8.52
N ASN A 558 9.48 3.21 8.24
CA ASN A 558 8.91 1.88 8.13
C ASN A 558 7.66 1.98 7.25
N TYR A 559 7.49 1.04 6.32
CA TYR A 559 6.44 1.13 5.30
C TYR A 559 5.28 0.16 5.52
N VAL A 560 5.47 -0.87 6.35
CA VAL A 560 4.49 -1.91 6.61
C VAL A 560 4.42 -2.20 8.12
N ASN A 561 3.21 -2.16 8.68
CA ASN A 561 2.90 -2.28 10.11
C ASN A 561 3.51 -1.16 10.97
N HIS A 562 3.20 -1.19 12.26
CA HIS A 562 3.80 -0.29 13.25
C HIS A 562 4.83 -1.00 14.08
N HIS A 563 5.95 -0.33 14.34
CA HIS A 563 7.08 -0.90 15.06
C HIS A 563 7.61 0.06 16.13
N ILE A 564 7.93 -0.52 17.28
CA ILE A 564 8.70 0.12 18.35
C ILE A 564 10.01 -0.61 18.52
N TYR A 565 11.12 0.12 18.54
CA TYR A 565 12.45 -0.43 18.80
C TYR A 565 13.01 0.14 20.10
N MET A 566 13.52 -0.74 20.97
CA MET A 566 14.17 -0.37 22.23
C MET A 566 15.31 -1.32 22.61
N THR A 567 16.16 -0.92 23.55
CA THR A 567 17.18 -1.82 24.10
C THR A 567 16.58 -2.81 25.10
N SER A 568 17.16 -3.99 25.24
CA SER A 568 16.74 -4.96 26.28
C SER A 568 16.85 -4.39 27.71
N SER A 569 17.82 -3.50 27.95
CA SER A 569 17.99 -2.77 29.22
C SER A 569 16.78 -1.87 29.52
N TYR A 570 16.34 -1.09 28.52
CA TYR A 570 15.19 -0.19 28.69
C TYR A 570 13.87 -0.96 28.80
N TYR A 571 13.72 -2.05 28.05
CA TYR A 571 12.59 -2.97 28.21
C TYR A 571 12.48 -3.44 29.68
N LYS A 572 13.58 -3.91 30.26
CA LYS A 572 13.62 -4.36 31.65
C LYS A 572 13.27 -3.25 32.64
N MET A 573 13.63 -2.01 32.34
CA MET A 573 13.29 -0.85 33.16
C MET A 573 11.81 -0.52 33.13
N ILE A 574 11.16 -0.61 31.96
CA ILE A 574 9.74 -0.27 31.78
C ILE A 574 8.85 -1.41 32.29
N PHE A 575 9.08 -2.64 31.82
CA PHE A 575 8.21 -3.79 32.07
C PHE A 575 8.54 -4.53 33.37
N SER A 576 9.68 -4.22 34.01
CA SER A 576 10.18 -4.97 35.19
C SER A 576 10.43 -6.46 34.94
N GLU A 577 10.54 -6.86 33.67
CA GLU A 577 10.74 -8.22 33.21
C GLU A 577 12.02 -8.31 32.38
N SER A 578 12.77 -9.40 32.49
CA SER A 578 13.95 -9.58 31.63
C SER A 578 13.50 -10.21 30.30
N PRO A 579 13.72 -9.54 29.15
CA PRO A 579 13.28 -10.09 27.87
C PRO A 579 14.18 -11.27 27.50
N HIS A 580 13.57 -12.40 27.16
CA HIS A 580 14.27 -13.57 26.62
C HIS A 580 13.98 -13.69 25.14
N ASP A 581 15.02 -13.70 24.29
CA ASP A 581 14.85 -13.70 22.84
C ASP A 581 13.87 -14.79 22.37
N ASN A 582 12.77 -14.37 21.74
CA ASN A 582 11.76 -15.26 21.15
C ASN A 582 11.76 -15.18 19.61
N LEU A 583 12.63 -14.35 19.06
CA LEU A 583 12.84 -14.15 17.63
C LEU A 583 14.33 -14.08 17.33
N LEU A 584 14.80 -14.85 16.35
CA LEU A 584 16.12 -14.69 15.76
C LEU A 584 15.99 -14.16 14.35
N LEU A 585 16.76 -13.13 14.03
CA LEU A 585 16.94 -12.65 12.66
C LEU A 585 18.20 -13.29 12.11
N VAL A 586 18.09 -14.00 10.99
CA VAL A 586 19.13 -14.90 10.48
C VAL A 586 19.59 -14.43 9.10
N LYS A 587 20.90 -14.35 8.92
CA LYS A 587 21.54 -14.25 7.61
C LYS A 587 21.95 -15.65 7.15
N THR A 588 21.53 -16.01 5.95
CA THR A 588 21.88 -17.29 5.35
C THR A 588 22.97 -17.10 4.31
N VAL A 589 23.84 -18.10 4.17
CA VAL A 589 24.86 -18.12 3.13
C VAL A 589 24.18 -18.04 1.76
N THR A 590 24.55 -17.04 0.96
CA THR A 590 23.99 -16.91 -0.40
C THR A 590 24.54 -18.02 -1.28
N ALA A 591 23.70 -18.97 -1.70
CA ALA A 591 24.11 -19.98 -2.66
C ALA A 591 24.54 -19.29 -3.97
N PRO A 592 25.67 -19.66 -4.59
CA PRO A 592 26.08 -19.07 -5.86
C PRO A 592 25.01 -19.34 -6.92
N GLU A 593 24.50 -18.28 -7.55
CA GLU A 593 23.55 -18.38 -8.65
C GLU A 593 24.20 -19.16 -9.81
N SER A 594 23.61 -20.32 -10.13
CA SER A 594 23.81 -21.15 -11.32
C SER A 594 25.08 -22.02 -11.42
N GLY A 595 24.85 -23.34 -11.55
CA GLY A 595 25.30 -24.05 -12.75
C GLY A 595 26.66 -24.75 -12.77
N ALA A 596 27.33 -24.98 -11.64
CA ALA A 596 28.48 -25.89 -11.60
C ALA A 596 28.06 -27.25 -11.05
N ALA A 597 27.46 -28.09 -11.90
CA ALA A 597 27.53 -29.53 -11.68
C ALA A 597 29.01 -29.93 -11.78
N GLN A 598 29.71 -29.99 -10.65
CA GLN A 598 31.03 -30.60 -10.59
C GLN A 598 30.90 -32.06 -10.15
N SER A 599 31.36 -32.89 -11.08
CA SER A 599 31.62 -34.32 -10.97
C SER A 599 32.59 -34.68 -9.86
N GLY A 600 32.29 -35.77 -9.16
CA GLY A 600 33.29 -36.72 -8.64
C GLY A 600 33.56 -36.66 -7.13
N ASP A 601 33.08 -37.68 -6.42
CA ASP A 601 33.67 -38.29 -5.21
C ASP A 601 34.16 -37.36 -4.08
N ALA A 602 33.37 -36.36 -3.71
CA ALA A 602 33.45 -35.71 -2.40
C ALA A 602 32.24 -36.12 -1.55
N ALA A 603 32.42 -36.17 -0.22
CA ALA A 603 31.34 -36.40 0.74
C ALA A 603 30.12 -35.51 0.41
N PRO A 604 28.87 -35.94 0.69
CA PRO A 604 27.70 -35.12 0.38
C PRO A 604 27.82 -33.77 1.09
N GLU A 605 28.12 -32.73 0.32
CA GLU A 605 28.02 -31.35 0.81
C GLU A 605 26.58 -31.12 1.26
N ALA A 606 26.41 -30.48 2.42
CA ALA A 606 25.08 -30.16 2.92
C ALA A 606 24.34 -29.35 1.85
N ASP A 607 23.08 -29.71 1.58
CA ASP A 607 22.25 -28.95 0.64
C ASP A 607 22.04 -27.54 1.21
N LEU A 608 22.68 -26.55 0.59
CA LEU A 608 22.61 -25.14 0.96
C LEU A 608 21.47 -24.40 0.24
N SER A 609 20.55 -25.11 -0.41
CA SER A 609 19.33 -24.48 -0.92
C SER A 609 18.53 -23.89 0.24
N SER A 610 17.89 -22.73 0.00
CA SER A 610 17.11 -22.04 1.04
C SER A 610 15.97 -22.89 1.61
N GLU A 611 15.46 -23.84 0.81
CA GLU A 611 14.42 -24.78 1.23
C GLU A 611 14.97 -25.87 2.16
N ALA A 612 16.15 -26.41 1.86
CA ALA A 612 16.78 -27.40 2.72
C ALA A 612 17.24 -26.81 4.06
N ILE A 613 17.73 -25.57 4.06
CA ILE A 613 18.04 -24.82 5.30
C ILE A 613 16.76 -24.64 6.13
N ALA A 614 15.67 -24.17 5.51
CA ALA A 614 14.39 -24.00 6.19
C ALA A 614 13.90 -25.30 6.84
N ASP A 615 13.96 -26.43 6.13
CA ASP A 615 13.53 -27.73 6.63
C ASP A 615 14.41 -28.25 7.79
N ARG A 616 15.73 -28.04 7.73
CA ARG A 616 16.63 -28.43 8.84
C ARG A 616 16.40 -27.57 10.08
N VAL A 617 16.36 -26.25 9.93
CA VAL A 617 16.17 -25.31 11.05
C VAL A 617 14.79 -25.49 11.68
N SER A 618 13.74 -25.72 10.89
CA SER A 618 12.38 -25.95 11.41
C SER A 618 12.24 -27.25 12.23
N ARG A 619 13.22 -28.16 12.17
CA ARG A 619 13.22 -29.43 12.93
C ARG A 619 14.01 -29.35 14.23
N LEU A 620 14.75 -28.27 14.47
CA LEU A 620 15.51 -28.10 15.71
C LEU A 620 14.56 -27.95 16.90
N ASN A 621 14.98 -28.49 18.05
CA ASN A 621 14.16 -28.44 19.25
C ASN A 621 14.04 -26.99 19.73
N GLY A 622 12.81 -26.54 20.00
CA GLY A 622 12.52 -25.17 20.43
C GLY A 622 12.23 -24.16 19.31
N VAL A 623 12.41 -24.52 18.04
CA VAL A 623 11.98 -23.70 16.90
C VAL A 623 10.48 -23.88 16.67
N ILE A 624 9.75 -22.77 16.63
CA ILE A 624 8.31 -22.72 16.33
C ILE A 624 8.10 -22.58 14.81
N THR A 625 8.74 -21.57 14.22
CA THR A 625 8.55 -21.21 12.81
C THR A 625 9.86 -20.70 12.22
N TYR A 626 10.14 -21.08 10.98
CA TYR A 626 11.17 -20.47 10.13
C TYR A 626 10.49 -19.73 8.96
N SER A 627 10.70 -18.42 8.85
CA SER A 627 10.08 -17.58 7.81
C SER A 627 11.13 -16.85 6.99
N ARG A 628 11.12 -17.02 5.67
CA ARG A 628 12.06 -16.33 4.77
C ARG A 628 11.57 -14.95 4.40
N ILE A 629 12.48 -13.98 4.35
CA ILE A 629 12.14 -12.61 3.94
C ILE A 629 11.69 -12.56 2.47
N GLY A 630 12.32 -13.38 1.60
CA GLY A 630 11.94 -13.47 0.18
C GLY A 630 10.52 -13.98 -0.01
N GLU A 631 10.09 -14.94 0.81
CA GLU A 631 8.72 -15.47 0.76
C GLU A 631 7.70 -14.48 1.34
N LEU A 632 8.07 -13.71 2.37
CA LEU A 632 7.26 -12.59 2.84
C LEU A 632 7.09 -11.51 1.77
N ARG A 633 8.19 -11.16 1.09
CA ARG A 633 8.20 -10.21 -0.02
C ARG A 633 7.34 -10.69 -1.19
N ASP A 634 7.46 -11.96 -1.58
CA ASP A 634 6.68 -12.52 -2.69
C ASP A 634 5.19 -12.54 -2.37
N ARG A 635 4.80 -12.96 -1.15
CA ARG A 635 3.40 -12.90 -0.69
C ARG A 635 2.85 -11.48 -0.66
N PHE A 636 3.64 -10.52 -0.19
CA PHE A 636 3.26 -9.10 -0.21
C PHE A 636 3.09 -8.61 -1.66
N ASN A 637 4.00 -8.98 -2.56
CA ASN A 637 3.92 -8.64 -3.98
C ASN A 637 2.66 -9.22 -4.64
N GLU A 638 2.31 -10.47 -4.34
CA GLU A 638 1.07 -11.10 -4.82
C GLU A 638 -0.18 -10.35 -4.31
N SER A 639 -0.19 -9.90 -3.05
CA SER A 639 -1.28 -9.06 -2.51
C SER A 639 -1.37 -7.71 -3.25
N MET A 640 -0.24 -7.06 -3.49
CA MET A 640 -0.17 -5.76 -4.19
C MET A 640 -0.54 -5.86 -5.68
N GLN A 641 -0.44 -7.02 -6.33
CA GLN A 641 -0.85 -7.20 -7.72
C GLN A 641 -2.34 -6.90 -7.95
N SER A 642 -3.19 -7.08 -6.93
CA SER A 642 -4.62 -6.73 -7.02
C SER A 642 -4.88 -5.23 -7.19
N LEU A 643 -3.96 -4.37 -6.76
CA LEU A 643 -4.02 -2.95 -7.01
C LEU A 643 -3.48 -2.59 -8.40
N ASP A 644 -2.55 -3.38 -8.97
CA ASP A 644 -1.94 -3.09 -10.28
C ASP A 644 -2.98 -3.03 -11.40
N ILE A 645 -3.97 -3.94 -11.41
CA ILE A 645 -5.06 -3.92 -12.40
C ILE A 645 -5.87 -2.62 -12.32
N VAL A 646 -6.18 -2.16 -11.11
CA VAL A 646 -6.96 -0.93 -10.89
C VAL A 646 -6.18 0.27 -11.44
N VAL A 647 -4.87 0.30 -11.21
CA VAL A 647 -3.98 1.32 -11.77
C VAL A 647 -3.99 1.29 -13.30
N TRP A 648 -3.96 0.12 -13.94
CA TRP A 648 -4.04 0.00 -15.39
C TRP A 648 -5.38 0.44 -15.99
N ILE A 649 -6.50 0.22 -15.29
CA ILE A 649 -7.82 0.74 -15.66
C ILE A 649 -7.77 2.27 -15.69
N ILE A 650 -7.21 2.89 -14.65
CA ILE A 650 -7.08 4.34 -14.53
C ILE A 650 -6.18 4.91 -15.66
N ILE A 651 -5.02 4.31 -15.89
CA ILE A 651 -4.09 4.72 -16.96
C ILE A 651 -4.79 4.66 -18.32
N SER A 652 -5.55 3.58 -18.58
CA SER A 652 -6.28 3.40 -19.84
C SER A 652 -7.38 4.44 -20.03
N ALA A 653 -8.13 4.75 -18.98
CA ALA A 653 -9.16 5.80 -19.01
C ALA A 653 -8.56 7.19 -19.22
N ALA A 654 -7.46 7.51 -18.51
CA ALA A 654 -6.72 8.76 -18.68
C ALA A 654 -6.14 8.89 -20.10
N ALA A 655 -5.63 7.80 -20.68
CA ALA A 655 -5.10 7.77 -22.03
C ALA A 655 -6.19 8.03 -23.09
N ALA A 656 -7.35 7.38 -22.97
CA ALA A 656 -8.50 7.59 -23.87
C ALA A 656 -8.98 9.05 -23.82
N LEU A 657 -9.06 9.62 -22.62
CA LEU A 657 -9.42 11.02 -22.42
C LEU A 657 -8.39 11.97 -23.00
N ALA A 658 -7.09 11.70 -22.79
CA ALA A 658 -5.99 12.49 -23.34
C ALA A 658 -6.06 12.57 -24.87
N PHE A 659 -6.30 11.42 -25.52
CA PHE A 659 -6.48 11.37 -26.96
C PHE A 659 -7.67 12.22 -27.43
N LEU A 660 -8.83 12.10 -26.77
CA LEU A 660 -10.03 12.87 -27.13
C LEU A 660 -9.82 14.39 -26.98
N VAL A 661 -9.20 14.81 -25.88
CA VAL A 661 -8.91 16.23 -25.63
C VAL A 661 -7.93 16.78 -26.68
N LEU A 662 -6.83 16.05 -26.95
CA LEU A 662 -5.86 16.43 -27.97
C LEU A 662 -6.48 16.49 -29.37
N PHE A 663 -7.35 15.54 -29.70
CA PHE A 663 -8.09 15.50 -30.96
C PHE A 663 -8.95 16.76 -31.13
N ASN A 664 -9.77 17.09 -30.13
CA ASN A 664 -10.64 18.26 -30.17
C ASN A 664 -9.83 19.56 -30.30
N LEU A 665 -8.76 19.72 -29.50
CA LEU A 665 -7.93 20.92 -29.53
C LEU A 665 -7.20 21.10 -30.86
N THR A 666 -6.72 20.01 -31.47
CA THR A 666 -6.03 20.04 -32.76
C THR A 666 -7.00 20.34 -33.91
N ASN A 667 -8.19 19.73 -33.89
CA ASN A 667 -9.21 19.97 -34.90
C ASN A 667 -9.67 21.44 -34.88
N ILE A 668 -9.88 22.00 -33.68
CA ILE A 668 -10.15 23.44 -33.50
C ILE A 668 -9.00 24.29 -34.07
N ASN A 669 -7.73 23.88 -33.88
CA ASN A 669 -6.60 24.61 -34.45
C ASN A 669 -6.66 24.69 -35.98
N VAL A 670 -6.86 23.55 -36.62
CA VAL A 670 -6.89 23.43 -38.07
C VAL A 670 -8.04 24.23 -38.66
N THR A 671 -9.25 24.07 -38.09
CA THR A 671 -10.47 24.74 -38.58
C THR A 671 -10.42 26.26 -38.39
N GLU A 672 -9.86 26.78 -37.29
CA GLU A 672 -9.68 28.23 -37.11
C GLU A 672 -8.71 28.85 -38.12
N ARG A 673 -7.77 28.05 -38.64
CA ARG A 673 -6.78 28.49 -39.64
C ARG A 673 -7.13 28.13 -41.06
N LEU A 674 -8.34 27.64 -41.32
CA LEU A 674 -8.75 27.15 -42.64
C LEU A 674 -8.47 28.17 -43.75
N ARG A 675 -8.77 29.46 -43.52
CA ARG A 675 -8.48 30.55 -44.48
C ARG A 675 -6.99 30.79 -44.69
N GLU A 676 -6.19 30.82 -43.61
CA GLU A 676 -4.74 30.97 -43.71
C GLU A 676 -4.12 29.83 -44.53
N LEU A 677 -4.58 28.59 -44.28
CA LEU A 677 -4.13 27.40 -45.00
C LEU A 677 -4.59 27.42 -46.47
N ALA A 678 -5.82 27.84 -46.75
CA ALA A 678 -6.32 27.99 -48.11
C ALA A 678 -5.52 29.03 -48.91
N THR A 679 -5.18 30.18 -48.30
CA THR A 679 -4.31 31.19 -48.94
C THR A 679 -2.92 30.64 -49.22
N LEU A 680 -2.32 29.88 -48.31
CA LEU A 680 -1.01 29.24 -48.54
C LEU A 680 -1.06 28.24 -49.71
N LYS A 681 -2.11 27.42 -49.80
CA LYS A 681 -2.28 26.50 -50.93
C LYS A 681 -2.48 27.24 -52.26
N VAL A 682 -3.23 28.35 -52.26
CA VAL A 682 -3.39 29.20 -53.46
C VAL A 682 -2.05 29.83 -53.89
N LEU A 683 -1.17 30.13 -52.93
CA LEU A 683 0.20 30.60 -53.19
C LEU A 683 1.15 29.49 -53.69
N GLY A 684 0.67 28.25 -53.84
CA GLY A 684 1.43 27.14 -54.39
C GLY A 684 2.17 26.27 -53.37
N PHE A 685 1.90 26.41 -52.07
CA PHE A 685 2.49 25.55 -51.05
C PHE A 685 1.95 24.11 -51.16
N TYR A 686 2.83 23.12 -51.00
CA TYR A 686 2.43 21.72 -51.01
C TYR A 686 1.64 21.35 -49.73
N ASP A 687 0.85 20.28 -49.79
CA ASP A 687 0.05 19.81 -48.65
C ASP A 687 0.91 19.52 -47.40
N GLY A 688 2.12 18.97 -47.59
CA GLY A 688 3.06 18.71 -46.51
C GLY A 688 3.63 19.98 -45.87
N GLU A 689 3.89 21.03 -46.66
CA GLU A 689 4.39 22.31 -46.16
C GLU A 689 3.29 23.05 -45.39
N THR A 690 2.06 23.01 -45.90
CA THR A 690 0.87 23.58 -45.28
C THR A 690 0.56 22.89 -43.94
N ALA A 691 0.67 21.56 -43.88
CA ALA A 691 0.49 20.80 -42.65
C ALA A 691 1.61 21.05 -41.62
N SER A 692 2.88 21.11 -42.07
CA SER A 692 4.03 21.39 -41.19
C SER A 692 3.89 22.73 -40.45
N TYR A 693 3.29 23.74 -41.09
CA TYR A 693 3.01 25.02 -40.45
C TYR A 693 2.12 24.87 -39.20
N VAL A 694 1.06 24.05 -39.25
CA VAL A 694 0.16 23.80 -38.11
C VAL A 694 0.82 22.88 -37.08
N TYR A 695 1.52 21.84 -37.52
CA TYR A 695 2.14 20.87 -36.62
C TYR A 695 3.20 21.48 -35.71
N ARG A 696 3.97 22.45 -36.20
CA ARG A 696 4.96 23.15 -35.37
C ARG A 696 4.33 23.82 -34.16
N GLU A 697 3.15 24.40 -34.32
CA GLU A 697 2.43 24.99 -33.20
C GLU A 697 1.86 23.94 -32.25
N ASN A 698 1.24 22.88 -32.78
CA ASN A 698 0.71 21.79 -31.95
C ASN A 698 1.81 21.12 -31.14
N ILE A 699 2.97 20.85 -31.75
CA ILE A 699 4.13 20.29 -31.05
C ILE A 699 4.58 21.24 -29.94
N PHE A 700 4.68 22.53 -30.21
CA PHE A 700 5.08 23.51 -29.19
C PHE A 700 4.09 23.56 -28.02
N LEU A 701 2.78 23.58 -28.31
CA LEU A 701 1.72 23.51 -27.31
C LEU A 701 1.74 22.21 -26.51
N THR A 702 1.97 21.07 -27.17
CA THR A 702 2.10 19.77 -26.52
C THR A 702 3.31 19.74 -25.60
N LEU A 703 4.47 20.25 -26.01
CA LEU A 703 5.67 20.28 -25.17
C LEU A 703 5.47 21.16 -23.93
N MET A 704 4.89 22.35 -24.09
CA MET A 704 4.59 23.23 -22.95
C MET A 704 3.52 22.65 -22.03
N GLY A 705 2.46 22.08 -22.61
CA GLY A 705 1.39 21.42 -21.87
C GLY A 705 1.90 20.21 -21.10
N ALA A 706 2.72 19.37 -21.74
CA ALA A 706 3.36 18.23 -21.10
C ALA A 706 4.24 18.68 -19.93
N LEU A 707 5.11 19.68 -20.13
CA LEU A 707 5.97 20.21 -19.06
C LEU A 707 5.18 20.74 -17.86
N ALA A 708 4.13 21.53 -18.12
CA ALA A 708 3.21 21.98 -17.06
C ALA A 708 2.48 20.81 -16.40
N GLY A 709 2.13 19.79 -17.18
CA GLY A 709 1.49 18.56 -16.72
C GLY A 709 2.38 17.70 -15.84
N LEU A 710 3.70 17.64 -16.06
CA LEU A 710 4.61 16.92 -15.16
C LEU A 710 4.65 17.56 -13.76
N PHE A 711 4.65 18.90 -13.71
CA PHE A 711 4.58 19.63 -12.44
C PHE A 711 3.25 19.38 -11.72
N LEU A 712 2.14 19.49 -12.45
CA LEU A 712 0.80 19.23 -11.92
C LEU A 712 0.63 17.76 -11.51
N GLY A 713 1.18 16.81 -12.27
CA GLY A 713 1.16 15.38 -11.99
C GLY A 713 1.93 15.02 -10.73
N LYS A 714 3.04 15.71 -10.44
CA LYS A 714 3.76 15.55 -9.16
C LYS A 714 2.87 15.90 -7.96
N TRP A 715 2.15 17.03 -8.07
CA TRP A 715 1.24 17.48 -7.03
C TRP A 715 0.03 16.54 -6.89
N LEU A 716 -0.60 16.19 -8.02
CA LEU A 716 -1.77 15.33 -8.06
C LEU A 716 -1.46 13.94 -7.51
N HIS A 717 -0.30 13.38 -7.87
CA HIS A 717 0.14 12.09 -7.34
C HIS A 717 0.35 12.10 -5.82
N ARG A 718 1.05 13.11 -5.30
CA ARG A 718 1.27 13.24 -3.85
C ARG A 718 -0.04 13.29 -3.09
N TRP A 719 -0.97 14.11 -3.58
CA TRP A 719 -2.29 14.25 -2.98
C TRP A 719 -3.10 12.96 -3.06
N LEU A 720 -3.05 12.27 -4.21
CA LEU A 720 -3.74 10.99 -4.40
C LEU A 720 -3.20 9.90 -3.48
N ILE A 721 -1.88 9.74 -3.40
CA ILE A 721 -1.24 8.74 -2.54
C ILE A 721 -1.64 8.94 -1.08
N GLY A 722 -1.56 10.18 -0.55
CA GLY A 722 -1.98 10.45 0.82
C GLY A 722 -3.48 10.25 1.08
N THR A 723 -4.31 10.08 0.05
CA THR A 723 -5.74 9.76 0.20
C THR A 723 -5.98 8.25 0.27
N ILE A 724 -5.06 7.43 -0.28
CA ILE A 724 -5.22 5.97 -0.36
C ILE A 724 -4.29 5.19 0.57
N GLU A 725 -3.43 5.88 1.31
CA GLU A 725 -2.56 5.29 2.34
C GLU A 725 -3.42 4.78 3.51
N MET A 726 -3.13 3.57 3.98
CA MET A 726 -3.80 2.97 5.15
C MET A 726 -3.09 3.36 6.44
N ASP A 727 -3.70 3.11 7.60
CA ASP A 727 -3.10 3.44 8.89
C ASP A 727 -1.83 2.63 9.18
N TYR A 728 -1.72 1.39 8.72
CA TYR A 728 -0.54 0.55 8.92
C TYR A 728 0.46 0.55 7.74
N MET A 729 0.25 1.35 6.69
CA MET A 729 1.07 1.30 5.48
C MET A 729 1.35 2.69 4.89
N ILE A 730 2.61 2.90 4.48
CA ILE A 730 3.03 4.08 3.72
C ILE A 730 3.45 3.67 2.32
N PHE A 731 2.85 4.31 1.31
CA PHE A 731 3.28 4.18 -0.08
C PHE A 731 4.38 5.18 -0.43
N GLY A 732 5.16 4.87 -1.47
CA GLY A 732 6.13 5.81 -1.98
C GLY A 732 5.47 7.10 -2.47
N ARG A 733 5.91 8.26 -1.98
CA ARG A 733 5.37 9.57 -2.39
C ARG A 733 6.16 10.23 -3.53
N GLY A 734 7.19 9.54 -4.03
CA GLY A 734 8.10 10.01 -5.07
C GLY A 734 7.74 9.48 -6.46
N LEU A 735 7.67 10.37 -7.46
CA LEU A 735 7.57 9.94 -8.87
C LEU A 735 8.95 9.60 -9.43
N HIS A 736 9.09 8.40 -10.00
CA HIS A 736 10.29 8.02 -10.75
C HIS A 736 10.39 8.78 -12.07
N GLY A 737 11.64 8.99 -12.51
CA GLY A 737 11.93 9.58 -13.83
C GLY A 737 11.33 8.77 -14.99
N ARG A 738 11.18 7.45 -14.84
CA ARG A 738 10.56 6.56 -15.84
C ARG A 738 9.06 6.83 -15.99
N SER A 739 8.35 7.04 -14.89
CA SER A 739 6.93 7.42 -14.91
C SER A 739 6.69 8.74 -15.64
N TYR A 740 7.52 9.75 -15.39
CA TYR A 740 7.48 10.99 -16.18
C TYR A 740 7.76 10.74 -17.67
N LEU A 741 8.76 9.91 -17.99
CA LEU A 741 9.09 9.59 -19.37
C LEU A 741 7.92 8.91 -20.10
N TYR A 742 7.29 7.91 -19.49
CA TYR A 742 6.14 7.23 -20.09
C TYR A 742 4.96 8.18 -20.31
N ALA A 743 4.64 9.04 -19.34
CA ALA A 743 3.58 10.04 -19.49
C ALA A 743 3.85 11.02 -20.65
N VAL A 744 5.09 11.52 -20.78
CA VAL A 744 5.48 12.43 -21.88
C VAL A 744 5.45 11.71 -23.22
N VAL A 745 6.05 10.51 -23.31
CA VAL A 745 6.11 9.73 -24.55
C VAL A 745 4.70 9.43 -25.04
N LEU A 746 3.79 8.98 -24.16
CA LEU A 746 2.42 8.68 -24.52
C LEU A 746 1.65 9.93 -24.96
N THR A 747 1.83 11.06 -24.26
CA THR A 747 1.23 12.35 -24.63
C THR A 747 1.72 12.82 -26.02
N VAL A 748 3.02 12.71 -26.29
CA VAL A 748 3.60 13.05 -27.59
C VAL A 748 3.08 12.10 -28.68
N LEU A 749 2.99 10.80 -28.41
CA LEU A 749 2.42 9.81 -29.34
C LEU A 749 0.98 10.11 -29.70
N PHE A 750 0.14 10.51 -28.74
CA PHE A 750 -1.23 10.94 -29.03
C PHE A 750 -1.27 12.23 -29.84
N SER A 751 -0.43 13.22 -29.52
CA SER A 751 -0.33 14.45 -30.31
C SER A 751 0.09 14.17 -31.76
N LEU A 752 1.08 13.31 -31.97
CA LEU A 752 1.53 12.88 -33.31
C LEU A 752 0.42 12.12 -34.05
N SER A 753 -0.26 11.20 -33.38
CA SER A 753 -1.39 10.45 -33.95
C SER A 753 -2.52 11.39 -34.42
N VAL A 754 -2.90 12.35 -33.58
CA VAL A 754 -3.94 13.34 -33.92
C VAL A 754 -3.49 14.26 -35.05
N ASN A 755 -2.22 14.70 -35.06
CA ASN A 755 -1.67 15.49 -36.15
C ASN A 755 -1.71 14.69 -37.46
N PHE A 756 -1.36 13.40 -37.43
CA PHE A 756 -1.45 12.51 -38.58
C PHE A 756 -2.88 12.41 -39.13
N PHE A 757 -3.89 12.23 -38.30
CA PHE A 757 -5.29 12.26 -38.76
C PHE A 757 -5.67 13.63 -39.37
N SER A 758 -5.18 14.71 -38.77
CA SER A 758 -5.43 16.07 -39.25
C SER A 758 -4.78 16.33 -40.63
N TYR A 759 -3.72 15.61 -40.98
CA TYR A 759 -3.09 15.69 -42.31
C TYR A 759 -4.13 15.44 -43.42
N PHE A 760 -4.89 14.36 -43.29
CA PHE A 760 -5.87 13.95 -44.27
C PHE A 760 -7.02 14.94 -44.39
N TYR A 761 -7.38 15.59 -43.28
CA TYR A 761 -8.34 16.68 -43.28
C TYR A 761 -7.80 17.89 -44.04
N ILE A 762 -6.57 18.35 -43.74
CA ILE A 762 -5.92 19.49 -44.41
C ILE A 762 -5.78 19.25 -45.92
N ARG A 763 -5.45 18.03 -46.33
CA ARG A 763 -5.30 17.67 -47.76
C ARG A 763 -6.59 17.90 -48.55
N LYS A 764 -7.75 17.67 -47.93
CA LYS A 764 -9.08 17.76 -48.57
C LYS A 764 -9.69 19.17 -48.56
N ILE A 765 -9.00 20.18 -48.05
CA ILE A 765 -9.52 21.56 -47.99
C ILE A 765 -9.71 22.11 -49.42
N ASP A 766 -10.94 22.51 -49.75
CA ASP A 766 -11.25 23.25 -50.97
C ASP A 766 -10.83 24.71 -50.80
N MET A 767 -9.88 25.14 -51.64
CA MET A 767 -9.30 26.48 -51.62
C MET A 767 -10.32 27.56 -52.02
N VAL A 768 -11.18 27.26 -52.99
CA VAL A 768 -12.12 28.22 -53.59
C VAL A 768 -13.28 28.48 -52.63
N GLU A 769 -13.83 27.42 -52.05
CA GLU A 769 -14.93 27.53 -51.09
C GLU A 769 -14.48 28.23 -49.80
N SER A 770 -13.27 27.92 -49.31
CA SER A 770 -12.72 28.53 -48.10
C SER A 770 -12.55 30.05 -48.21
N LEU A 771 -12.27 30.56 -49.41
CA LEU A 771 -12.11 31.99 -49.68
C LEU A 771 -13.44 32.70 -50.02
N LYS A 772 -14.45 31.98 -50.52
CA LYS A 772 -15.77 32.53 -50.90
C LYS A 772 -16.70 32.86 -49.73
N SER A 773 -16.48 32.29 -48.55
CA SER A 773 -17.37 32.36 -47.37
C SER A 773 -17.55 33.76 -46.72
N VAL A 774 -17.36 34.86 -47.46
CA VAL A 774 -17.54 36.25 -47.00
C VAL A 774 -18.47 37.07 -47.90
N GLU A 775 -18.81 36.62 -49.12
CA GLU A 775 -19.75 37.36 -49.99
C GLU A 775 -21.20 36.99 -49.75
#